data_AF-S4GIY1-F1
#
_entry.id   AF-S4GIY1-F1
#
_cell.length_a   1.000
_cell.length_b   1.000
_cell.length_c   1.000
_cell.angle_alpha   90.00
_cell.angle_beta   90.00
_cell.angle_gamma   90.00
#
_symmetry.space_group_name_H-M   'P 1'
#
loop_
_entity.id
_entity.type
_entity.pdbx_description
1 polymer ?
#
loop_
_entity_poly.entity_id
_entity_poly.type
_entity_poly.pdbx_seq_one_letter_code
_entity_poly.pdbx_strand_id
1 'polypeptide(L)'
;MELTMRRNNKYKGMRILTASTIIAAMSLLSVYPISALAITPPPSTEVTVTNPAPKTQLVVDGTNGSDTNDGSESKPLKTIQKALEKTAQKPANITIKGNFSLNTPVEIPQDITLSIDKSGATITGSNNTNDGITLKSGSTLRGDGELKMTAFKVALTAEKGSLITDGTYTFKDNAVEDSHGIYLAGTVKGTSKDKLKITADDKCNTGFYADGITFENATINVKSQIRTWFDAYDLTLKNSSLTVAGFGMSYYVNKLNMDNSEFVINKIGWRHSTGLTIQGDSTVTNNSRIVANAGSTAGISVGISNGKLAVTNSTLEFNNGGAGGLNVNSGKVILTNSTIKGDGKNSGALFGAQNSGSIELKGDCLIDSPASKNADGGAGTGNNYVVTGGSHMVTYAPGYHSNKGSTVPVNGEENGNEKLSLFTLADSSVNEIKPINKKGNTYIYSVNKASKDNEKHVWVPAAKVTFELNDTKAEDSKKAKGAIFSDSSTKAKESLAIRGYALNFAKTVAGGSTEVPANPIAPGYKFLGWFCKNAQHSEQKFTEKMIIKSDTTVYAKWEKDSSSYAVRYHNCAQDDATYIVSETSPKRTSKVLSFYEVVKNNAKFARKGMVFKGWTTDKNGKGKTVKAGSNISISQSENLIDLYANWEEKEFTVKFSANGGTFSNNSIFKTNTKVFEIKKDKRGGDVAVVKKTAKFSENRTLINLIKSLDDNVNIDTPGISGKADSDSDTTYTNLAARKYYTLKNKDESYSIFGITIGSYYYWFKDKNGTEKASIDNNLRVNDDLTFYLKWEINPNVKQIQQEDINLPADLLTGENTATTAYKVTPGQTIDFTGTITASVVKDQMKTIEKKFNTVNAKDYDKITLEDMTSSFMATFTIPDGLTLPENITKNTLKLDGFSDTFAIQDVQVKDKTVTVTINLKSGITTYAALQTAVQTNLGDAMKITIPGIKINQDFSGKATIVGTVSGSFHAAATFNGTTKLFDFTWNGSQTNDGKNSDAAAGANDISLTVEYDPQTPPTPPTPPTPPTPVPEPTPVPEPTPVPEPTPWPKYKPTPEKTPNITPLPKENPNNKIVEKHKNENSQLPKTGSAISLTAFSTILTFGLAEIIAKLKHIKINKQ
;
A
#
# COMPACT_ATOMS: atom_id res chain seq x y z
N MET A 1 57.14 44.94 -9.81
CA MET A 1 57.97 45.17 -8.61
C MET A 1 58.75 43.88 -8.35
N GLU A 2 60.06 43.97 -8.17
CA GLU A 2 60.98 42.82 -7.99
C GLU A 2 60.85 42.28 -6.54
N LEU A 3 61.36 41.11 -6.12
CA LEU A 3 62.72 40.56 -6.23
C LEU A 3 62.70 38.99 -6.28
N THR A 4 63.47 38.36 -7.17
CA THR A 4 64.82 37.75 -6.94
C THR A 4 64.78 36.43 -6.14
N MET A 5 64.82 35.21 -6.72
CA MET A 5 65.76 34.54 -7.65
C MET A 5 66.91 33.78 -6.96
N ARG A 6 67.22 32.57 -7.48
CA ARG A 6 68.41 31.67 -7.29
C ARG A 6 68.16 30.44 -6.39
N ARG A 7 68.75 29.24 -6.65
CA ARG A 7 69.38 28.62 -7.86
C ARG A 7 69.61 27.12 -7.57
N ASN A 8 69.58 26.26 -8.62
CA ASN A 8 70.39 25.04 -8.92
C ASN A 8 70.67 24.00 -7.79
N ASN A 9 70.80 22.67 -7.98
CA ASN A 9 71.11 21.79 -9.13
C ASN A 9 70.68 20.33 -8.71
N LYS A 10 71.09 19.15 -9.23
CA LYS A 10 72.01 18.70 -10.30
C LYS A 10 71.59 17.28 -10.80
N TYR A 11 71.37 17.08 -12.10
CA TYR A 11 71.74 15.87 -12.90
C TYR A 11 71.13 14.47 -12.57
N LYS A 12 71.13 13.43 -13.44
CA LYS A 12 70.98 13.29 -14.92
C LYS A 12 70.88 11.80 -15.31
N GLY A 13 70.10 11.45 -16.34
CA GLY A 13 70.10 10.11 -17.00
C GLY A 13 68.93 9.18 -16.59
N MET A 14 68.51 8.18 -17.39
CA MET A 14 69.00 7.75 -18.72
C MET A 14 67.85 7.30 -19.67
N ARG A 15 68.15 6.62 -20.80
CA ARG A 15 67.29 6.53 -22.00
C ARG A 15 66.37 5.29 -22.11
N ILE A 16 65.15 5.55 -22.59
CA ILE A 16 64.38 4.88 -23.68
C ILE A 16 64.95 3.56 -24.28
N LEU A 17 64.11 2.51 -24.31
CA LEU A 17 63.93 1.45 -25.33
C LEU A 17 62.71 0.58 -24.88
N THR A 18 61.47 0.69 -25.38
CA THR A 18 60.85 0.33 -26.69
C THR A 18 60.62 -1.18 -26.99
N ALA A 19 59.37 -1.61 -26.74
CA ALA A 19 58.48 -2.41 -27.61
C ALA A 19 58.66 -3.94 -27.86
N SER A 20 57.55 -4.68 -27.63
CA SER A 20 57.03 -5.85 -28.38
C SER A 20 57.78 -7.22 -28.25
N THR A 21 57.21 -8.41 -28.50
CA THR A 21 55.90 -8.85 -29.06
C THR A 21 55.55 -10.32 -28.67
N ILE A 22 54.30 -10.78 -28.94
CA ILE A 22 53.88 -12.20 -29.21
C ILE A 22 53.87 -13.20 -28.01
N ILE A 23 53.12 -14.32 -28.02
CA ILE A 23 51.66 -14.58 -28.19
C ILE A 23 51.38 -16.08 -27.90
N ALA A 24 50.17 -16.39 -27.39
CA ALA A 24 49.48 -17.70 -27.36
C ALA A 24 50.15 -18.96 -26.73
N ALA A 25 49.49 -19.47 -25.68
CA ALA A 25 48.96 -20.83 -25.68
C ALA A 25 47.69 -20.91 -24.80
N MET A 26 46.56 -21.35 -25.35
CA MET A 26 45.36 -21.76 -24.60
C MET A 26 45.19 -23.27 -24.79
N SER A 27 44.85 -24.02 -23.74
CA SER A 27 43.59 -24.77 -23.69
C SER A 27 43.41 -25.69 -22.46
N LEU A 28 42.26 -25.49 -21.80
CA LEU A 28 41.32 -26.52 -21.30
C LEU A 28 41.61 -27.37 -20.03
N LEU A 29 40.49 -27.60 -19.31
CA LEU A 29 40.21 -28.57 -18.23
C LEU A 29 40.90 -28.34 -16.86
N SER A 30 40.21 -28.44 -15.72
CA SER A 30 38.76 -28.59 -15.50
C SER A 30 38.28 -28.11 -14.13
N VAL A 31 37.02 -27.64 -14.13
CA VAL A 31 36.09 -27.39 -13.00
C VAL A 31 36.40 -28.13 -11.69
N TYR A 32 36.56 -27.38 -10.60
CA TYR A 32 35.92 -27.63 -9.30
C TYR A 32 35.71 -26.28 -8.58
N PRO A 33 34.55 -26.03 -7.94
CA PRO A 33 34.38 -24.86 -7.10
C PRO A 33 35.21 -25.04 -5.81
N ILE A 34 36.11 -24.08 -5.54
CA ILE A 34 36.65 -23.94 -4.18
C ILE A 34 35.52 -23.36 -3.33
N SER A 35 34.79 -24.25 -2.64
CA SER A 35 33.92 -23.88 -1.52
C SER A 35 34.70 -22.96 -0.59
N ALA A 36 34.09 -21.85 -0.17
CA ALA A 36 34.70 -20.93 0.77
C ALA A 36 34.89 -21.60 2.13
N LEU A 37 35.99 -22.34 2.29
CA LEU A 37 36.56 -22.68 3.58
C LEU A 37 36.63 -21.39 4.37
N ALA A 38 35.99 -21.37 5.53
CA ALA A 38 36.18 -20.30 6.49
C ALA A 38 37.68 -20.28 6.83
N ILE A 39 38.41 -19.31 6.29
CA ILE A 39 39.74 -18.96 6.77
C ILE A 39 39.48 -18.42 8.17
N THR A 40 39.55 -19.32 9.16
CA THR A 40 39.76 -18.92 10.53
C THR A 40 40.95 -17.96 10.53
N PRO A 41 40.84 -16.77 11.14
CA PRO A 41 42.02 -15.93 11.29
C PRO A 41 43.11 -16.79 11.96
N PRO A 42 44.40 -16.61 11.62
CA PRO A 42 45.46 -17.25 12.37
C PRO A 42 45.21 -16.93 13.85
N PRO A 43 45.24 -17.94 14.75
CA PRO A 43 44.79 -17.75 16.12
C PRO A 43 45.50 -16.52 16.67
N SER A 44 44.72 -15.51 17.05
CA SER A 44 45.26 -14.26 17.55
C SER A 44 46.21 -14.63 18.67
N THR A 45 47.50 -14.31 18.52
CA THR A 45 48.48 -14.56 19.58
C THR A 45 47.92 -13.93 20.83
N GLU A 46 47.50 -14.77 21.78
CA GLU A 46 47.01 -14.28 23.05
C GLU A 46 48.18 -13.57 23.69
N VAL A 47 48.16 -12.24 23.61
CA VAL A 47 48.85 -11.41 24.58
C VAL A 47 48.02 -11.55 25.85
N THR A 48 48.13 -12.72 26.46
CA THR A 48 47.63 -13.00 27.80
C THR A 48 48.41 -12.05 28.69
N VAL A 49 47.81 -10.90 29.02
CA VAL A 49 48.39 -9.95 29.97
C VAL A 49 48.21 -10.58 31.35
N THR A 50 49.00 -11.62 31.62
CA THR A 50 49.16 -12.24 32.93
C THR A 50 49.93 -11.27 33.79
N ASN A 51 49.23 -10.21 34.22
CA ASN A 51 49.68 -9.34 35.29
C ASN A 51 50.05 -10.25 36.48
N PRO A 52 51.27 -10.16 37.05
CA PRO A 52 51.70 -11.11 38.06
C PRO A 52 50.71 -11.18 39.21
N ALA A 53 50.48 -12.39 39.74
CA ALA A 53 49.53 -12.60 40.83
C ALA A 53 49.78 -11.56 41.95
N PRO A 54 48.77 -10.78 42.35
CA PRO A 54 48.98 -9.59 43.16
C PRO A 54 49.55 -9.96 44.53
N LYS A 55 50.73 -9.41 44.86
CA LYS A 55 51.47 -9.67 46.11
C LYS A 55 50.79 -9.07 47.34
N THR A 56 49.79 -8.24 47.14
CA THR A 56 48.95 -7.65 48.18
C THR A 56 47.53 -7.55 47.63
N GLN A 57 46.56 -8.03 48.39
CA GLN A 57 45.13 -7.89 48.10
C GLN A 57 44.48 -7.17 49.27
N LEU A 58 43.72 -6.11 48.98
CA LEU A 58 43.01 -5.31 49.97
C LEU A 58 41.55 -5.14 49.56
N VAL A 59 40.63 -5.20 50.52
CA VAL A 59 39.21 -4.97 50.34
C VAL A 59 38.82 -3.64 51.00
N VAL A 60 38.04 -2.83 50.31
CA VAL A 60 37.50 -1.55 50.79
C VAL A 60 35.99 -1.57 50.69
N ASP A 61 35.30 -1.37 51.81
CA ASP A 61 33.85 -1.24 51.88
C ASP A 61 33.50 0.19 52.31
N GLY A 62 33.10 1.01 51.33
CA GLY A 62 32.74 2.41 51.56
C GLY A 62 31.56 2.57 52.52
N THR A 63 30.70 1.54 52.66
CA THR A 63 29.56 1.55 53.57
C THR A 63 29.98 1.06 54.97
N ASN A 64 30.60 -0.11 55.08
CA ASN A 64 30.77 -0.84 56.35
C ASN A 64 32.21 -0.90 56.90
N GLY A 65 33.22 -0.50 56.12
CA GLY A 65 34.62 -0.63 56.49
C GLY A 65 35.10 0.39 57.54
N SER A 66 36.33 0.21 58.00
CA SER A 66 37.04 1.16 58.87
C SER A 66 38.50 1.28 58.47
N ASP A 67 39.06 2.49 58.43
CA ASP A 67 40.48 2.72 58.08
C ASP A 67 41.47 2.33 59.18
N THR A 68 40.96 1.89 60.34
CA THR A 68 41.73 1.18 61.38
C THR A 68 41.92 -0.32 61.06
N ASN A 69 41.13 -0.89 60.15
CA ASN A 69 41.19 -2.31 59.82
C ASN A 69 42.45 -2.69 59.02
N ASP A 70 42.77 -3.98 58.94
CA ASP A 70 43.89 -4.49 58.14
C ASP A 70 43.65 -4.39 56.62
N GLY A 71 42.40 -4.52 56.15
CA GLY A 71 42.04 -4.54 54.73
C GLY A 71 41.81 -5.96 54.18
N SER A 72 41.74 -6.98 55.03
CA SER A 72 41.24 -8.30 54.66
C SER A 72 39.74 -8.27 54.33
N GLU A 73 39.23 -9.33 53.69
CA GLU A 73 37.81 -9.46 53.35
C GLU A 73 36.88 -9.41 54.59
N SER A 74 37.34 -9.94 55.74
CA SER A 74 36.59 -9.92 57.00
C SER A 74 36.69 -8.60 57.76
N LYS A 75 37.68 -7.77 57.43
CA LYS A 75 37.91 -6.43 58.01
C LYS A 75 38.32 -5.45 56.91
N PRO A 76 37.37 -5.02 56.06
CA PRO A 76 37.67 -4.12 54.95
C PRO A 76 37.99 -2.70 55.43
N LEU A 77 38.82 -2.00 54.66
CA LEU A 77 39.11 -0.56 54.83
C LEU A 77 37.88 0.29 54.46
N LYS A 78 37.88 1.57 54.83
CA LYS A 78 36.78 2.51 54.55
C LYS A 78 37.07 3.37 53.32
N THR A 79 38.32 3.79 53.11
CA THR A 79 38.71 4.68 52.00
C THR A 79 39.73 4.04 51.06
N ILE A 80 39.68 4.46 49.79
CA ILE A 80 40.63 4.00 48.76
C ILE A 80 42.02 4.57 49.05
N GLN A 81 42.10 5.80 49.59
CA GLN A 81 43.31 6.45 50.08
C GLN A 81 44.03 5.57 51.11
N LYS A 82 43.32 5.05 52.13
CA LYS A 82 43.93 4.17 53.14
C LYS A 82 44.37 2.82 52.57
N ALA A 83 43.68 2.31 51.56
CA ALA A 83 44.12 1.11 50.85
C ALA A 83 45.42 1.36 50.07
N LEU A 84 45.53 2.49 49.37
CA LEU A 84 46.75 2.91 48.66
C LEU A 84 47.94 3.07 49.62
N GLU A 85 47.76 3.73 50.77
CA GLU A 85 48.78 3.83 51.84
C GLU A 85 49.28 2.46 52.32
N LYS A 86 48.42 1.43 52.29
CA LYS A 86 48.74 0.06 52.72
C LYS A 86 49.28 -0.85 51.61
N THR A 87 49.53 -0.34 50.39
CA THR A 87 50.11 -1.14 49.29
C THR A 87 51.63 -1.37 49.44
N ALA A 88 52.02 -2.14 50.46
CA ALA A 88 53.40 -2.40 50.82
C ALA A 88 54.22 -3.19 49.77
N GLN A 89 53.56 -3.97 48.90
CA GLN A 89 54.22 -4.66 47.79
C GLN A 89 53.43 -4.50 46.48
N LYS A 90 54.16 -4.38 45.37
CA LYS A 90 53.60 -4.28 44.00
C LYS A 90 53.97 -5.50 43.13
N PRO A 91 53.11 -5.93 42.18
CA PRO A 91 51.77 -5.40 41.92
C PRO A 91 50.76 -5.76 43.02
N ALA A 92 49.70 -4.97 43.15
CA ALA A 92 48.64 -5.16 44.16
C ALA A 92 47.23 -5.00 43.56
N ASN A 93 46.25 -5.61 44.23
CA ASN A 93 44.84 -5.51 43.89
C ASN A 93 44.05 -4.85 45.03
N ILE A 94 43.31 -3.79 44.73
CA ILE A 94 42.38 -3.14 45.66
C ILE A 94 40.97 -3.41 45.14
N THR A 95 40.21 -4.22 45.87
CA THR A 95 38.81 -4.53 45.55
C THR A 95 37.89 -3.58 46.32
N ILE A 96 37.01 -2.84 45.61
CA ILE A 96 36.12 -1.84 46.22
C ILE A 96 34.64 -2.24 46.12
N LYS A 97 33.88 -1.93 47.17
CA LYS A 97 32.42 -2.12 47.26
C LYS A 97 31.72 -1.08 48.11
N GLY A 98 30.40 -0.97 47.95
CA GLY A 98 29.58 -0.08 48.77
C GLY A 98 29.63 1.39 48.32
N ASN A 99 29.29 2.31 49.24
CA ASN A 99 29.07 3.72 48.93
C ASN A 99 30.24 4.60 49.41
N PHE A 100 30.83 5.38 48.51
CA PHE A 100 31.96 6.27 48.78
C PHE A 100 31.58 7.73 48.52
N SER A 101 31.99 8.63 49.41
CA SER A 101 31.93 10.09 49.19
C SER A 101 33.35 10.61 48.99
N LEU A 102 33.66 11.15 47.81
CA LEU A 102 34.98 11.70 47.51
C LEU A 102 34.92 13.23 47.39
N ASN A 103 35.58 13.89 48.33
CA ASN A 103 35.84 15.34 48.32
C ASN A 103 37.24 15.69 47.76
N THR A 104 38.05 14.68 47.41
CA THR A 104 39.42 14.79 46.93
C THR A 104 39.66 13.74 45.83
N PRO A 105 40.41 14.07 44.76
CA PRO A 105 40.73 13.11 43.71
C PRO A 105 41.54 11.92 44.22
N VAL A 106 41.37 10.77 43.58
CA VAL A 106 42.09 9.52 43.89
C VAL A 106 42.91 9.09 42.68
N GLU A 107 44.23 9.15 42.80
CA GLU A 107 45.13 8.61 41.78
C GLU A 107 45.41 7.13 42.06
N ILE A 108 45.19 6.27 41.07
CA ILE A 108 45.57 4.85 41.08
C ILE A 108 46.95 4.75 40.39
N PRO A 109 48.04 4.51 41.13
CA PRO A 109 49.39 4.54 40.58
C PRO A 109 49.73 3.24 39.82
N GLN A 110 50.88 3.25 39.15
CA GLN A 110 51.45 2.10 38.44
C GLN A 110 51.43 0.80 39.29
N ASP A 111 51.18 -0.33 38.65
CA ASP A 111 51.11 -1.69 39.19
C ASP A 111 49.97 -1.94 40.20
N ILE A 112 49.00 -1.02 40.30
CA ILE A 112 47.77 -1.22 41.06
C ILE A 112 46.62 -1.61 40.12
N THR A 113 45.94 -2.69 40.46
CA THR A 113 44.62 -3.03 39.90
C THR A 113 43.53 -2.56 40.85
N LEU A 114 42.62 -1.73 40.37
CA LEU A 114 41.36 -1.41 41.03
C LEU A 114 40.29 -2.38 40.50
N SER A 115 39.76 -3.23 41.38
CA SER A 115 38.70 -4.19 41.06
C SER A 115 37.37 -3.76 41.67
N ILE A 116 36.28 -3.79 40.91
CA ILE A 116 34.92 -3.62 41.45
C ILE A 116 34.39 -4.99 41.89
N ASP A 117 33.99 -5.10 43.16
CA ASP A 117 33.32 -6.29 43.70
C ASP A 117 32.01 -6.57 42.94
N LYS A 118 31.59 -7.84 42.92
CA LYS A 118 30.28 -8.29 42.40
C LYS A 118 29.09 -7.50 42.98
N SER A 119 29.16 -7.02 44.23
CA SER A 119 28.10 -6.18 44.83
C SER A 119 28.03 -4.76 44.24
N GLY A 120 29.04 -4.35 43.47
CA GLY A 120 29.18 -3.01 42.93
C GLY A 120 29.71 -1.98 43.94
N ALA A 121 30.08 -0.81 43.40
CA ALA A 121 30.54 0.35 44.14
C ALA A 121 29.88 1.63 43.58
N THR A 122 29.42 2.52 44.46
CA THR A 122 28.91 3.85 44.07
C THR A 122 29.78 4.93 44.69
N ILE A 123 30.24 5.88 43.89
CA ILE A 123 31.13 6.96 44.30
C ILE A 123 30.50 8.30 43.95
N THR A 124 30.40 9.19 44.94
CA THR A 124 29.67 10.47 44.82
C THR A 124 30.59 11.64 45.12
N GLY A 125 30.66 12.60 44.18
CA GLY A 125 31.37 13.87 44.32
C GLY A 125 30.55 14.96 45.01
N SER A 126 31.12 16.15 45.13
CA SER A 126 30.55 17.27 45.91
C SER A 126 30.25 18.50 45.04
N ASN A 127 29.31 18.36 44.09
CA ASN A 127 28.81 19.39 43.16
C ASN A 127 29.71 19.72 41.94
N ASN A 128 30.28 18.71 41.27
CA ASN A 128 30.99 18.84 39.99
C ASN A 128 32.27 19.71 40.01
N THR A 129 32.82 19.97 41.19
CA THR A 129 34.02 20.80 41.42
C THR A 129 35.32 20.00 41.35
N ASN A 130 35.31 18.79 41.91
CA ASN A 130 36.50 17.95 42.08
C ASN A 130 36.52 16.80 41.07
N ASP A 131 37.71 16.37 40.68
CA ASP A 131 37.90 15.15 39.88
C ASP A 131 37.79 13.89 40.75
N GLY A 132 37.44 12.76 40.14
CA GLY A 132 37.17 11.48 40.80
C GLY A 132 38.39 10.56 40.82
N ILE A 133 38.40 9.55 39.95
CA ILE A 133 39.49 8.57 39.84
C ILE A 133 40.40 8.91 38.64
N THR A 134 41.70 8.93 38.87
CA THR A 134 42.72 9.03 37.82
C THR A 134 43.55 7.75 37.75
N LEU A 135 43.42 6.99 36.66
CA LEU A 135 44.25 5.81 36.38
C LEU A 135 45.56 6.25 35.74
N LYS A 136 46.69 6.11 36.46
CA LYS A 136 48.03 6.41 35.93
C LYS A 136 48.50 5.34 34.95
N SER A 137 49.55 5.66 34.18
CA SER A 137 50.25 4.66 33.36
C SER A 137 50.62 3.41 34.17
N GLY A 138 50.35 2.22 33.61
CA GLY A 138 50.56 0.93 34.26
C GLY A 138 49.60 0.57 35.40
N SER A 139 48.53 1.35 35.63
CA SER A 139 47.40 0.93 36.48
C SER A 139 46.31 0.21 35.68
N THR A 140 45.44 -0.54 36.34
CA THR A 140 44.33 -1.28 35.72
C THR A 140 43.00 -1.07 36.45
N LEU A 141 41.90 -0.92 35.70
CA LEU A 141 40.53 -0.95 36.19
C LEU A 141 39.79 -2.18 35.59
N ARG A 142 39.15 -2.98 36.45
CA ARG A 142 38.33 -4.16 36.11
C ARG A 142 37.18 -4.32 37.12
N GLY A 143 36.21 -5.21 36.88
CA GLY A 143 35.18 -5.51 37.89
C GLY A 143 34.20 -6.61 37.51
N ASP A 144 33.73 -7.36 38.51
CA ASP A 144 32.62 -8.32 38.36
C ASP A 144 31.24 -7.68 38.62
N GLY A 145 31.21 -6.52 39.28
CA GLY A 145 30.02 -5.70 39.50
C GLY A 145 30.11 -4.32 38.84
N GLU A 146 29.11 -3.49 39.12
CA GLU A 146 28.96 -2.16 38.51
C GLU A 146 29.63 -1.06 39.34
N LEU A 147 30.47 -0.22 38.70
CA LEU A 147 30.91 1.06 39.24
C LEU A 147 29.94 2.16 38.82
N LYS A 148 29.44 2.93 39.79
CA LYS A 148 28.65 4.14 39.56
C LYS A 148 29.41 5.38 40.03
N MET A 149 29.49 6.42 39.21
CA MET A 149 30.12 7.69 39.59
C MET A 149 29.28 8.91 39.18
N THR A 150 29.07 9.83 40.12
CA THR A 150 28.22 11.03 39.91
C THR A 150 28.73 12.27 40.65
N ALA A 151 28.34 13.45 40.16
CA ALA A 151 28.67 14.77 40.71
C ALA A 151 30.17 15.12 40.78
N PHE A 152 31.00 14.60 39.86
CA PHE A 152 32.40 14.99 39.66
C PHE A 152 32.59 16.00 38.52
N LYS A 153 33.73 16.69 38.54
CA LYS A 153 34.24 17.50 37.41
C LYS A 153 34.61 16.55 36.27
N VAL A 154 35.64 15.72 36.43
CA VAL A 154 35.85 14.49 35.64
C VAL A 154 35.78 13.30 36.59
N ALA A 155 34.87 12.36 36.35
CA ALA A 155 34.68 11.18 37.22
C ALA A 155 35.77 10.13 37.03
N LEU A 156 36.18 9.87 35.78
CA LEU A 156 37.25 8.95 35.44
C LEU A 156 38.19 9.55 34.39
N THR A 157 39.45 9.69 34.75
CA THR A 157 40.56 10.03 33.85
C THR A 157 41.43 8.79 33.68
N ALA A 158 41.50 8.23 32.49
CA ALA A 158 42.38 7.10 32.16
C ALA A 158 43.57 7.59 31.36
N GLU A 159 44.73 7.78 32.01
CA GLU A 159 45.94 8.31 31.36
C GLU A 159 46.54 7.30 30.38
N LYS A 160 47.35 7.80 29.43
CA LYS A 160 48.03 6.97 28.43
C LYS A 160 48.93 5.93 29.12
N GLY A 161 48.69 4.65 28.80
CA GLY A 161 49.37 3.50 29.41
C GLY A 161 48.62 2.86 30.59
N SER A 162 47.49 3.42 31.04
CA SER A 162 46.54 2.69 31.90
C SER A 162 45.74 1.66 31.09
N LEU A 163 45.07 0.72 31.78
CA LEU A 163 44.16 -0.26 31.19
C LEU A 163 42.77 -0.19 31.84
N ILE A 164 41.72 -0.10 31.02
CA ILE A 164 40.35 -0.46 31.40
C ILE A 164 40.01 -1.77 30.69
N THR A 165 39.56 -2.76 31.45
CA THR A 165 39.16 -4.08 30.96
C THR A 165 37.81 -4.50 31.57
N ASP A 166 37.42 -5.77 31.43
CA ASP A 166 36.11 -6.33 31.80
C ASP A 166 35.50 -5.72 33.08
N GLY A 167 34.24 -5.27 32.95
CA GLY A 167 33.47 -4.60 33.98
C GLY A 167 32.35 -3.73 33.41
N THR A 168 31.47 -3.24 34.28
CA THR A 168 30.40 -2.28 33.92
C THR A 168 30.63 -0.96 34.65
N TYR A 169 30.74 0.13 33.90
CA TYR A 169 31.12 1.45 34.39
C TYR A 169 30.08 2.49 33.96
N THR A 170 29.40 3.10 34.94
CA THR A 170 28.27 4.00 34.75
C THR A 170 28.57 5.37 35.34
N PHE A 171 28.72 6.36 34.46
CA PHE A 171 28.97 7.77 34.78
C PHE A 171 27.69 8.56 34.51
N LYS A 172 27.24 9.36 35.48
CA LYS A 172 26.02 10.16 35.32
C LYS A 172 26.11 11.51 36.01
N ASP A 173 25.60 12.55 35.36
CA ASP A 173 25.51 13.93 35.85
C ASP A 173 26.86 14.55 36.27
N ASN A 174 27.98 14.01 35.79
CA ASN A 174 29.32 14.59 35.94
C ASN A 174 29.51 15.77 34.95
N ALA A 175 30.72 16.33 34.89
CA ALA A 175 31.10 17.49 34.08
C ALA A 175 30.54 18.85 34.54
N VAL A 176 31.17 19.90 34.03
CA VAL A 176 30.66 21.27 33.93
C VAL A 176 30.44 21.63 32.45
N GLU A 177 29.97 22.84 32.14
CA GLU A 177 29.84 23.31 30.76
C GLU A 177 31.20 23.25 30.02
N ASP A 178 31.15 22.92 28.72
CA ASP A 178 32.30 22.67 27.83
C ASP A 178 33.35 21.62 28.30
N SER A 179 33.13 20.93 29.42
CA SER A 179 33.99 19.84 29.94
C SER A 179 33.57 18.44 29.46
N HIS A 180 34.29 17.39 29.88
CA HIS A 180 33.84 16.00 29.82
C HIS A 180 33.58 15.40 31.20
N GLY A 181 32.72 14.37 31.26
CA GLY A 181 32.48 13.57 32.46
C GLY A 181 33.51 12.45 32.65
N ILE A 182 34.08 11.94 31.54
CA ILE A 182 35.18 10.97 31.51
C ILE A 182 36.22 11.35 30.45
N TYR A 183 37.48 10.94 30.64
CA TYR A 183 38.55 11.10 29.65
C TYR A 183 39.34 9.80 29.46
N LEU A 184 39.37 9.28 28.22
CA LEU A 184 39.95 7.98 27.88
C LEU A 184 41.17 8.12 26.97
N ALA A 185 42.37 8.03 27.54
CA ALA A 185 43.66 7.99 26.82
C ALA A 185 44.44 6.66 27.03
N GLY A 186 44.02 5.84 27.99
CA GLY A 186 44.53 4.48 28.22
C GLY A 186 44.05 3.45 27.20
N THR A 187 44.44 2.20 27.39
CA THR A 187 43.93 1.06 26.62
C THR A 187 42.53 0.70 27.13
N VAL A 188 41.55 0.57 26.22
CA VAL A 188 40.18 0.14 26.56
C VAL A 188 39.90 -1.17 25.85
N LYS A 189 40.07 -2.29 26.56
CA LYS A 189 40.07 -3.65 25.98
C LYS A 189 39.38 -4.69 26.86
N GLY A 190 38.26 -5.23 26.40
CA GLY A 190 37.57 -6.35 27.03
C GLY A 190 38.05 -7.72 26.53
N THR A 191 37.61 -8.79 27.21
CA THR A 191 37.68 -10.16 26.69
C THR A 191 36.62 -10.39 25.60
N SER A 192 35.45 -9.76 25.73
CA SER A 192 34.42 -9.70 24.68
C SER A 192 33.57 -8.43 24.79
N LYS A 193 32.91 -8.05 23.68
CA LYS A 193 32.05 -6.86 23.54
C LYS A 193 30.98 -6.70 24.63
N ASP A 194 30.53 -7.82 25.22
CA ASP A 194 29.54 -7.84 26.28
C ASP A 194 30.10 -7.74 27.71
N LYS A 195 31.41 -7.94 27.86
CA LYS A 195 32.12 -7.98 29.14
C LYS A 195 32.68 -6.61 29.57
N LEU A 196 33.03 -5.75 28.62
CA LEU A 196 33.42 -4.36 28.89
C LEU A 196 32.31 -3.40 28.45
N LYS A 197 31.64 -2.78 29.42
CA LYS A 197 30.53 -1.83 29.22
C LYS A 197 30.83 -0.50 29.90
N ILE A 198 30.94 0.57 29.11
CA ILE A 198 31.13 1.95 29.58
C ILE A 198 29.90 2.76 29.16
N THR A 199 29.23 3.40 30.11
CA THR A 199 28.08 4.28 29.86
C THR A 199 28.29 5.61 30.57
N ALA A 200 28.27 6.70 29.82
CA ALA A 200 28.36 8.07 30.34
C ALA A 200 27.12 8.87 29.90
N ASP A 201 26.32 9.33 30.86
CA ASP A 201 25.22 10.27 30.66
C ASP A 201 25.45 11.51 31.54
N ASP A 202 26.45 12.29 31.17
CA ASP A 202 26.97 13.42 31.92
C ASP A 202 26.55 14.75 31.31
N LYS A 203 26.65 15.83 32.10
CA LYS A 203 26.17 17.16 31.73
C LYS A 203 26.79 17.61 30.41
N CYS A 204 28.09 17.37 30.24
CA CYS A 204 28.87 17.63 29.05
C CYS A 204 29.88 16.49 28.80
N ASN A 205 30.21 16.20 27.54
CA ASN A 205 31.17 15.14 27.17
C ASN A 205 32.14 15.54 26.04
N THR A 206 32.69 16.77 26.12
CA THR A 206 33.64 17.35 25.16
C THR A 206 34.96 16.58 25.10
N GLY A 207 35.31 15.98 23.95
CA GLY A 207 36.63 15.34 23.78
C GLY A 207 36.91 14.18 24.76
N PHE A 208 35.90 13.36 25.07
CA PHE A 208 35.97 12.30 26.10
C PHE A 208 37.00 11.17 25.85
N TYR A 209 37.75 11.20 24.74
CA TYR A 209 38.89 10.32 24.47
C TYR A 209 40.05 11.08 23.81
N ALA A 210 41.25 10.53 23.90
CA ALA A 210 42.45 11.06 23.26
C ALA A 210 42.55 10.69 21.77
N ASP A 211 43.20 11.55 20.98
CA ASP A 211 43.46 11.28 19.56
C ASP A 211 44.21 9.94 19.34
N GLY A 212 43.72 9.14 18.39
CA GLY A 212 44.25 7.81 18.08
C GLY A 212 43.75 6.67 18.98
N ILE A 213 42.67 6.86 19.75
CA ILE A 213 42.13 5.82 20.64
C ILE A 213 41.73 4.54 19.88
N THR A 214 41.90 3.40 20.54
CA THR A 214 41.36 2.10 20.10
C THR A 214 40.44 1.52 21.16
N PHE A 215 39.20 1.23 20.78
CA PHE A 215 38.24 0.48 21.60
C PHE A 215 38.15 -0.95 21.06
N GLU A 216 38.65 -1.93 21.83
CA GLU A 216 38.67 -3.34 21.46
C GLU A 216 37.74 -4.16 22.36
N ASN A 217 36.86 -4.99 21.78
CA ASN A 217 35.93 -5.85 22.52
C ASN A 217 35.09 -5.06 23.56
N ALA A 218 34.54 -3.90 23.21
CA ALA A 218 33.90 -3.00 24.17
C ALA A 218 32.58 -2.42 23.68
N THR A 219 31.65 -2.16 24.61
CA THR A 219 30.40 -1.43 24.36
C THR A 219 30.45 -0.09 25.10
N ILE A 220 30.52 1.01 24.35
CA ILE A 220 30.65 2.38 24.85
C ILE A 220 29.42 3.19 24.46
N ASN A 221 28.74 3.79 25.45
CA ASN A 221 27.62 4.68 25.25
C ASN A 221 27.95 6.05 25.87
N VAL A 222 28.05 7.12 25.08
CA VAL A 222 28.34 8.47 25.58
C VAL A 222 27.29 9.47 25.14
N LYS A 223 26.58 10.01 26.12
CA LYS A 223 25.61 11.08 26.00
C LYS A 223 26.15 12.32 26.69
N SER A 224 26.19 13.42 25.95
CA SER A 224 26.28 14.77 26.49
C SER A 224 24.85 15.28 26.68
N GLN A 225 24.45 15.63 27.91
CA GLN A 225 23.10 16.12 28.18
C GLN A 225 22.85 17.49 27.52
N ILE A 226 23.86 18.37 27.54
CA ILE A 226 23.88 19.63 26.78
C ILE A 226 24.60 19.44 25.43
N ARG A 227 24.37 20.36 24.48
CA ARG A 227 24.99 20.32 23.15
C ARG A 227 26.44 20.80 23.18
N THR A 228 27.39 19.85 23.18
CA THR A 228 28.85 20.12 23.15
C THR A 228 29.47 20.01 21.74
N TRP A 229 30.73 20.41 21.60
CA TRP A 229 31.59 20.19 20.43
C TRP A 229 32.43 18.91 20.58
N PHE A 230 32.99 18.42 19.48
CA PHE A 230 33.97 17.33 19.47
C PHE A 230 34.88 17.51 18.25
N ASP A 231 36.20 17.61 18.46
CA ASP A 231 37.15 17.82 17.37
C ASP A 231 37.48 16.53 16.60
N ALA A 232 37.97 16.67 15.37
CA ALA A 232 38.25 15.54 14.50
C ALA A 232 39.49 14.75 14.97
N TYR A 233 39.26 13.71 15.76
CA TYR A 233 40.27 12.75 16.21
C TYR A 233 40.27 11.47 15.38
N ASP A 234 41.41 10.77 15.33
CA ASP A 234 41.51 9.40 14.84
C ASP A 234 40.83 8.43 15.82
N LEU A 235 40.02 7.52 15.29
CA LEU A 235 39.21 6.56 16.07
C LEU A 235 39.30 5.15 15.45
N THR A 236 39.67 4.16 16.27
CA THR A 236 39.67 2.75 15.89
C THR A 236 38.69 1.93 16.75
N LEU A 237 37.79 1.19 16.10
CA LEU A 237 36.84 0.26 16.72
C LEU A 237 37.13 -1.17 16.23
N LYS A 238 37.35 -2.11 17.16
CA LYS A 238 37.59 -3.54 16.88
C LYS A 238 36.63 -4.39 17.71
N ASN A 239 35.72 -5.12 17.05
CA ASN A 239 34.68 -5.91 17.72
C ASN A 239 33.92 -5.13 18.82
N SER A 240 33.62 -3.85 18.57
CA SER A 240 33.07 -2.91 19.57
C SER A 240 31.71 -2.35 19.15
N SER A 241 31.03 -1.64 20.05
CA SER A 241 29.96 -0.69 19.69
C SER A 241 30.24 0.65 20.36
N LEU A 242 30.09 1.73 19.60
CA LEU A 242 30.11 3.10 20.11
C LEU A 242 28.77 3.76 19.81
N THR A 243 28.05 4.21 20.83
CA THR A 243 26.85 5.04 20.68
C THR A 243 27.13 6.44 21.21
N VAL A 244 26.89 7.47 20.40
CA VAL A 244 27.13 8.88 20.76
C VAL A 244 25.88 9.73 20.62
N ALA A 245 25.68 10.67 21.55
CA ALA A 245 24.55 11.60 21.54
C ALA A 245 24.92 12.96 22.16
N GLY A 246 24.33 14.06 21.66
CA GLY A 246 24.53 15.41 22.22
C GLY A 246 25.64 16.25 21.59
N PHE A 247 26.20 15.82 20.47
CA PHE A 247 27.29 16.52 19.77
C PHE A 247 26.74 17.49 18.70
N GLY A 248 27.26 18.72 18.68
CA GLY A 248 26.72 19.87 17.96
C GLY A 248 27.28 20.04 16.55
N MET A 249 26.41 20.40 15.60
CA MET A 249 26.67 20.49 14.14
C MET A 249 27.02 19.15 13.47
N SER A 250 27.99 18.40 14.02
CA SER A 250 28.31 17.02 13.66
C SER A 250 29.01 16.34 14.84
N TYR A 251 29.00 15.00 14.89
CA TYR A 251 30.14 14.28 15.44
C TYR A 251 31.27 14.32 14.40
N TYR A 252 32.52 14.60 14.81
CA TYR A 252 33.66 14.70 13.88
C TYR A 252 34.67 13.58 14.16
N VAL A 253 35.21 12.99 13.08
CA VAL A 253 36.30 12.01 13.10
C VAL A 253 37.28 12.36 11.99
N ASN A 254 38.57 12.28 12.29
CA ASN A 254 39.62 12.40 11.29
C ASN A 254 39.70 11.08 10.50
N LYS A 255 40.51 10.11 10.95
CA LYS A 255 40.52 8.74 10.40
C LYS A 255 39.61 7.83 11.22
N LEU A 256 38.65 7.19 10.56
CA LEU A 256 37.79 6.16 11.15
C LEU A 256 38.26 4.78 10.67
N ASN A 257 38.61 3.88 11.59
CA ASN A 257 38.91 2.48 11.28
C ASN A 257 37.96 1.57 12.06
N MET A 258 37.13 0.79 11.37
CA MET A 258 36.15 -0.12 11.97
C MET A 258 36.30 -1.55 11.45
N ASP A 259 36.39 -2.50 12.38
CA ASP A 259 36.45 -3.94 12.13
C ASP A 259 35.46 -4.67 13.05
N ASN A 260 34.52 -5.45 12.49
CA ASN A 260 33.38 -6.07 13.18
C ASN A 260 32.66 -5.16 14.21
N SER A 261 32.55 -3.86 13.90
CA SER A 261 32.20 -2.84 14.89
C SER A 261 30.98 -2.02 14.50
N GLU A 262 30.30 -1.47 15.50
CA GLU A 262 29.12 -0.63 15.32
C GLU A 262 29.37 0.81 15.80
N PHE A 263 28.80 1.79 15.08
CA PHE A 263 28.86 3.19 15.45
C PHE A 263 27.48 3.86 15.24
N VAL A 264 26.81 4.24 16.32
CA VAL A 264 25.47 4.84 16.31
C VAL A 264 25.52 6.30 16.72
N ILE A 265 25.00 7.20 15.87
CA ILE A 265 24.94 8.64 16.14
C ILE A 265 23.47 9.04 16.36
N ASN A 266 23.16 9.48 17.59
CA ASN A 266 21.82 9.79 18.06
C ASN A 266 21.57 11.30 18.27
N LYS A 267 20.32 11.72 18.05
CA LYS A 267 19.84 13.11 18.16
C LYS A 267 19.57 13.52 19.61
N ILE A 268 19.89 14.76 19.98
CA ILE A 268 19.46 15.43 21.22
C ILE A 268 19.08 16.89 20.88
N GLY A 269 17.79 17.15 20.81
CA GLY A 269 17.26 18.45 20.42
C GLY A 269 17.20 18.66 18.90
N TRP A 270 17.31 19.91 18.46
CA TRP A 270 16.85 20.37 17.14
C TRP A 270 17.94 20.97 16.22
N ARG A 271 19.22 20.96 16.63
CA ARG A 271 20.34 21.56 15.88
C ARG A 271 21.52 20.61 15.66
N HIS A 272 21.32 19.61 14.81
CA HIS A 272 22.40 18.83 14.20
C HIS A 272 22.22 18.89 12.68
N SER A 273 23.06 19.63 11.95
CA SER A 273 23.02 19.65 10.47
C SER A 273 23.58 18.35 9.90
N THR A 274 24.61 17.79 10.54
CA THR A 274 25.21 16.51 10.17
C THR A 274 25.11 15.52 11.34
N GLY A 275 25.01 14.22 11.05
CA GLY A 275 25.22 13.17 12.06
C GLY A 275 26.71 12.97 12.32
N LEU A 276 27.41 12.35 11.36
CA LEU A 276 28.85 12.06 11.41
C LEU A 276 29.60 12.80 10.27
N THR A 277 30.78 13.34 10.54
CA THR A 277 31.69 13.92 9.54
C THR A 277 33.03 13.19 9.57
N ILE A 278 33.49 12.72 8.41
CA ILE A 278 34.78 12.01 8.24
C ILE A 278 35.70 12.85 7.35
N GLN A 279 36.94 13.11 7.81
CA GLN A 279 37.86 14.08 7.20
C GLN A 279 39.19 13.50 6.70
N GLY A 280 39.59 12.31 7.18
CA GLY A 280 40.82 11.62 6.80
C GLY A 280 40.57 10.23 6.18
N ASP A 281 41.61 9.63 5.61
CA ASP A 281 41.56 8.27 5.06
C ASP A 281 41.03 7.25 6.08
N SER A 282 40.02 6.50 5.69
CA SER A 282 39.18 5.73 6.63
C SER A 282 38.77 4.37 6.06
N THR A 283 38.59 3.38 6.95
CA THR A 283 38.18 2.02 6.61
C THR A 283 37.01 1.53 7.48
N VAL A 284 36.07 0.81 6.87
CA VAL A 284 34.92 0.18 7.54
C VAL A 284 34.77 -1.23 6.96
N THR A 285 35.04 -2.25 7.77
CA THR A 285 35.29 -3.62 7.30
C THR A 285 34.55 -4.69 8.11
N ASN A 286 34.43 -5.88 7.52
CA ASN A 286 34.01 -7.13 8.17
C ASN A 286 32.73 -6.99 9.02
N ASN A 287 31.58 -6.83 8.36
CA ASN A 287 30.27 -6.73 9.00
C ASN A 287 30.10 -5.52 9.96
N SER A 288 30.95 -4.49 9.82
CA SER A 288 30.77 -3.23 10.56
C SER A 288 29.49 -2.49 10.14
N ARG A 289 28.91 -1.70 11.04
CA ARG A 289 27.67 -0.93 10.82
C ARG A 289 27.78 0.50 11.35
N ILE A 290 27.46 1.49 10.51
CA ILE A 290 27.29 2.88 10.95
C ILE A 290 25.82 3.27 10.83
N VAL A 291 25.25 3.86 11.89
CA VAL A 291 23.83 4.24 11.97
C VAL A 291 23.70 5.73 12.25
N ALA A 292 23.16 6.49 11.29
CA ALA A 292 22.88 7.92 11.43
C ALA A 292 21.40 8.14 11.77
N ASN A 293 21.10 8.32 13.06
CA ASN A 293 19.77 8.71 13.57
C ASN A 293 19.64 10.25 13.76
N ALA A 294 20.64 11.01 13.30
CA ALA A 294 20.74 12.47 13.40
C ALA A 294 21.31 13.09 12.12
N GLY A 295 21.10 14.41 11.95
CA GLY A 295 21.60 15.20 10.83
C GLY A 295 20.50 15.66 9.86
N SER A 296 20.09 16.94 9.93
CA SER A 296 19.02 17.51 9.10
C SER A 296 19.46 17.87 7.67
N THR A 297 20.76 17.97 7.42
CA THR A 297 21.38 18.16 6.09
C THR A 297 21.96 16.85 5.55
N ALA A 298 22.71 16.10 6.36
CA ALA A 298 23.27 14.80 5.99
C ALA A 298 23.37 13.86 7.22
N GLY A 299 23.15 12.57 7.04
CA GLY A 299 23.42 11.57 8.08
C GLY A 299 24.93 11.33 8.25
N ILE A 300 25.64 11.13 7.14
CA ILE A 300 27.11 11.07 7.09
C ILE A 300 27.61 12.08 6.05
N SER A 301 28.62 12.86 6.41
CA SER A 301 29.34 13.81 5.56
C SER A 301 30.78 13.32 5.37
N VAL A 302 31.26 13.26 4.13
CA VAL A 302 32.65 12.89 3.81
C VAL A 302 33.33 14.08 3.16
N GLY A 303 34.48 14.47 3.71
CA GLY A 303 35.23 15.67 3.30
C GLY A 303 36.72 15.42 3.27
N ILE A 304 37.16 14.35 2.61
CA ILE A 304 38.56 13.89 2.63
C ILE A 304 39.34 14.55 1.50
N SER A 305 40.44 15.25 1.82
CA SER A 305 41.29 15.89 0.81
C SER A 305 42.16 14.86 0.09
N ASN A 306 41.86 14.57 -1.18
CA ASN A 306 42.53 13.58 -2.05
C ASN A 306 42.59 12.12 -1.54
N GLY A 307 42.03 11.82 -0.37
CA GLY A 307 41.94 10.47 0.21
C GLY A 307 40.58 9.78 0.01
N LYS A 308 40.37 8.67 0.73
CA LYS A 308 39.23 7.77 0.55
C LYS A 308 38.62 7.23 1.85
N LEU A 309 37.33 6.93 1.78
CA LEU A 309 36.62 6.06 2.73
C LEU A 309 36.31 4.74 2.03
N ALA A 310 36.87 3.63 2.53
CA ALA A 310 36.66 2.28 1.98
C ALA A 310 35.72 1.47 2.88
N VAL A 311 34.55 1.10 2.36
CA VAL A 311 33.49 0.38 3.10
C VAL A 311 33.31 -1.01 2.48
N THR A 312 33.82 -2.04 3.14
CA THR A 312 33.87 -3.42 2.61
C THR A 312 33.08 -4.39 3.49
N ASN A 313 32.21 -5.20 2.88
CA ASN A 313 31.34 -6.17 3.59
C ASN A 313 30.57 -5.56 4.79
N SER A 314 30.15 -4.30 4.70
CA SER A 314 29.67 -3.49 5.85
C SER A 314 28.38 -2.73 5.52
N THR A 315 27.71 -2.15 6.52
CA THR A 315 26.43 -1.43 6.37
C THR A 315 26.52 0.05 6.77
N LEU A 316 25.97 0.94 5.94
CA LEU A 316 25.65 2.32 6.29
C LEU A 316 24.12 2.47 6.35
N GLU A 317 23.58 3.01 7.44
CA GLU A 317 22.14 3.08 7.69
C GLU A 317 21.68 4.50 8.05
N PHE A 318 20.66 4.98 7.35
CA PHE A 318 20.17 6.35 7.41
C PHE A 318 18.72 6.41 7.88
N ASN A 319 18.55 6.84 9.13
CA ASN A 319 17.25 7.06 9.79
C ASN A 319 17.07 8.56 10.16
N ASN A 320 17.90 9.44 9.59
CA ASN A 320 18.07 10.83 10.00
C ASN A 320 16.95 11.77 9.53
N GLY A 321 16.23 11.42 8.46
CA GLY A 321 15.15 12.24 7.88
C GLY A 321 15.58 13.58 7.29
N GLY A 322 16.89 13.85 7.17
CA GLY A 322 17.44 15.09 6.64
C GLY A 322 17.47 15.19 5.12
N ALA A 323 18.07 16.26 4.60
CA ALA A 323 18.21 16.53 3.17
C ALA A 323 19.06 15.49 2.38
N GLY A 324 19.76 14.59 3.08
CA GLY A 324 20.36 13.39 2.49
C GLY A 324 20.84 12.41 3.57
N GLY A 325 21.21 11.20 3.14
CA GLY A 325 21.87 10.20 3.98
C GLY A 325 23.39 10.39 3.94
N LEU A 326 24.05 9.84 2.92
CA LEU A 326 25.49 10.01 2.67
C LEU A 326 25.77 11.18 1.71
N ASN A 327 26.54 12.18 2.15
CA ASN A 327 26.96 13.31 1.32
C ASN A 327 28.50 13.34 1.18
N VAL A 328 29.01 13.09 -0.02
CA VAL A 328 30.45 13.15 -0.34
C VAL A 328 30.78 14.51 -0.92
N ASN A 329 31.30 15.40 -0.09
CA ASN A 329 31.70 16.76 -0.48
C ASN A 329 33.06 16.76 -1.20
N SER A 330 34.01 15.98 -0.68
CA SER A 330 35.33 15.78 -1.27
C SER A 330 35.91 14.39 -0.99
N GLY A 331 36.80 13.94 -1.88
CA GLY A 331 37.46 12.64 -1.78
C GLY A 331 36.66 11.51 -2.42
N LYS A 332 36.97 10.27 -2.05
CA LYS A 332 36.41 9.08 -2.71
C LYS A 332 35.80 8.08 -1.73
N VAL A 333 34.50 7.83 -1.82
CA VAL A 333 33.86 6.72 -1.09
C VAL A 333 33.78 5.51 -2.01
N ILE A 334 34.34 4.37 -1.57
CA ILE A 334 34.28 3.10 -2.30
C ILE A 334 33.51 2.11 -1.43
N LEU A 335 32.35 1.66 -1.91
CA LEU A 335 31.61 0.56 -1.31
C LEU A 335 31.84 -0.71 -2.13
N THR A 336 32.30 -1.76 -1.45
CA THR A 336 32.53 -3.09 -2.04
C THR A 336 31.78 -4.13 -1.22
N ASN A 337 30.86 -4.88 -1.84
CA ASN A 337 30.02 -5.88 -1.17
C ASN A 337 29.21 -5.33 0.03
N SER A 338 28.98 -4.01 0.09
CA SER A 338 28.44 -3.29 1.25
C SER A 338 27.03 -2.77 1.02
N THR A 339 26.28 -2.57 2.10
CA THR A 339 24.87 -2.18 2.05
C THR A 339 24.67 -0.71 2.44
N ILE A 340 23.87 0.03 1.67
CA ILE A 340 23.27 1.32 2.10
C ILE A 340 21.80 1.09 2.37
N LYS A 341 21.34 1.46 3.57
CA LYS A 341 19.94 1.37 4.01
C LYS A 341 19.36 2.76 4.23
N GLY A 342 18.17 3.01 3.69
CA GLY A 342 17.40 4.23 3.93
C GLY A 342 15.99 3.93 4.43
N ASP A 343 15.50 4.72 5.38
CA ASP A 343 14.14 4.58 5.92
C ASP A 343 13.05 5.31 5.13
N GLY A 344 13.43 5.97 4.02
CA GLY A 344 12.54 6.78 3.19
C GLY A 344 12.12 8.11 3.79
N LYS A 345 12.72 8.59 4.89
CA LYS A 345 12.37 9.91 5.47
C LYS A 345 13.16 11.07 4.87
N ASN A 346 14.30 10.82 4.19
CA ASN A 346 15.12 11.87 3.60
C ASN A 346 14.37 12.69 2.53
N SER A 347 14.61 14.00 2.46
CA SER A 347 13.95 14.91 1.51
C SER A 347 14.76 15.17 0.23
N GLY A 348 16.06 14.89 0.26
CA GLY A 348 16.94 14.76 -0.90
C GLY A 348 17.58 13.37 -0.97
N ALA A 349 18.50 13.18 -1.92
CA ALA A 349 19.08 11.88 -2.25
C ALA A 349 19.63 11.14 -1.02
N LEU A 350 19.28 9.86 -0.90
CA LEU A 350 19.77 8.95 0.14
C LEU A 350 21.30 8.87 0.17
N PHE A 351 21.95 8.96 -0.98
CA PHE A 351 23.39 9.12 -1.07
C PHE A 351 23.81 9.97 -2.28
N GLY A 352 24.95 10.64 -2.22
CA GLY A 352 25.49 11.31 -3.39
C GLY A 352 26.83 12.02 -3.24
N ALA A 353 27.33 12.54 -4.37
CA ALA A 353 28.64 13.19 -4.47
C ALA A 353 28.57 14.57 -5.16
N GLN A 354 29.22 15.56 -4.54
CA GLN A 354 29.43 16.91 -5.08
C GLN A 354 30.68 16.96 -5.97
N ASN A 355 30.91 18.08 -6.68
CA ASN A 355 31.93 18.19 -7.74
C ASN A 355 33.34 17.69 -7.38
N SER A 356 33.76 17.85 -6.12
CA SER A 356 35.09 17.45 -5.62
C SER A 356 35.11 16.06 -4.97
N GLY A 357 33.94 15.41 -4.87
CA GLY A 357 33.74 14.09 -4.29
C GLY A 357 33.47 13.02 -5.36
N SER A 358 33.42 11.75 -4.93
CA SER A 358 33.01 10.62 -5.77
C SER A 358 32.51 9.45 -4.93
N ILE A 359 31.59 8.66 -5.49
CA ILE A 359 31.09 7.41 -4.90
C ILE A 359 31.12 6.28 -5.93
N GLU A 360 31.72 5.15 -5.56
CA GLU A 360 31.77 3.93 -6.38
C GLU A 360 31.08 2.77 -5.65
N LEU A 361 30.14 2.09 -6.33
CA LEU A 361 29.46 0.89 -5.86
C LEU A 361 29.95 -0.33 -6.65
N LYS A 362 30.53 -1.32 -5.95
CA LYS A 362 31.26 -2.45 -6.54
C LYS A 362 30.91 -3.80 -5.89
N GLY A 363 31.07 -4.88 -6.66
CA GLY A 363 30.76 -6.23 -6.20
C GLY A 363 29.31 -6.36 -5.75
N ASP A 364 29.06 -7.15 -4.71
CA ASP A 364 27.72 -7.42 -4.18
C ASP A 364 27.22 -6.29 -3.25
N CYS A 365 27.31 -5.05 -3.73
CA CYS A 365 26.66 -3.93 -3.06
C CYS A 365 25.14 -4.09 -3.04
N LEU A 366 24.50 -3.48 -2.05
CA LEU A 366 23.04 -3.50 -1.91
C LEU A 366 22.54 -2.12 -1.52
N ILE A 367 21.60 -1.58 -2.28
CA ILE A 367 20.81 -0.41 -1.86
C ILE A 367 19.43 -0.89 -1.45
N ASP A 368 19.14 -0.79 -0.15
CA ASP A 368 17.82 -1.02 0.44
C ASP A 368 17.19 0.33 0.77
N SER A 369 16.43 0.90 -0.17
CA SER A 369 15.56 2.06 0.07
C SER A 369 14.11 1.70 -0.25
N PRO A 370 13.09 2.47 0.20
CA PRO A 370 11.70 2.17 -0.16
C PRO A 370 11.37 2.36 -1.64
N ALA A 371 12.29 2.92 -2.45
CA ALA A 371 12.13 3.20 -3.89
C ALA A 371 10.83 3.95 -4.25
N SER A 372 10.28 4.72 -3.30
CA SER A 372 8.93 5.28 -3.33
C SER A 372 8.85 6.69 -3.91
N LYS A 373 9.99 7.37 -4.02
CA LYS A 373 10.13 8.77 -4.46
C LYS A 373 11.55 9.03 -4.96
N ASN A 374 11.72 10.08 -5.77
CA ASN A 374 13.01 10.46 -6.37
C ASN A 374 14.18 10.66 -5.38
N ALA A 375 13.89 10.89 -4.09
CA ALA A 375 14.89 10.99 -3.02
C ALA A 375 15.46 9.62 -2.56
N ASP A 376 14.72 8.54 -2.79
CA ASP A 376 15.08 7.16 -2.45
C ASP A 376 16.07 6.59 -3.50
N GLY A 377 17.21 7.26 -3.66
CA GLY A 377 18.19 6.96 -4.70
C GLY A 377 19.49 7.76 -4.60
N GLY A 378 20.41 7.49 -5.52
CA GLY A 378 21.72 8.12 -5.61
C GLY A 378 21.74 9.39 -6.47
N ALA A 379 22.71 10.27 -6.22
CA ALA A 379 23.00 11.43 -7.07
C ALA A 379 24.51 11.69 -7.21
N GLY A 380 24.98 12.03 -8.41
CA GLY A 380 26.36 12.46 -8.66
C GLY A 380 26.43 13.74 -9.49
N THR A 381 27.60 14.34 -9.58
CA THR A 381 27.92 15.49 -10.42
C THR A 381 28.84 15.05 -11.56
N GLY A 382 28.38 15.23 -12.80
CA GLY A 382 29.05 14.66 -13.97
C GLY A 382 29.07 13.13 -13.94
N ASN A 383 30.26 12.55 -13.79
CA ASN A 383 30.53 11.10 -13.86
C ASN A 383 30.93 10.47 -12.50
N ASN A 384 30.85 11.22 -11.39
CA ASN A 384 31.41 10.79 -10.10
C ASN A 384 30.52 9.84 -9.27
N TYR A 385 29.34 9.47 -9.76
CA TYR A 385 28.52 8.37 -9.25
C TYR A 385 28.69 7.16 -10.17
N VAL A 386 29.45 6.17 -9.71
CA VAL A 386 29.88 5.00 -10.48
C VAL A 386 29.24 3.73 -9.93
N VAL A 387 28.68 2.90 -10.80
CA VAL A 387 28.16 1.57 -10.44
C VAL A 387 28.75 0.49 -11.35
N THR A 388 29.27 -0.56 -10.74
CA THR A 388 29.89 -1.73 -11.43
C THR A 388 29.43 -3.08 -10.87
N GLY A 389 28.56 -3.09 -9.87
CA GLY A 389 27.93 -4.29 -9.31
C GLY A 389 26.78 -3.95 -8.35
N GLY A 390 26.09 -4.97 -7.88
CA GLY A 390 25.12 -4.92 -6.79
C GLY A 390 23.65 -4.90 -7.23
N SER A 391 22.73 -4.98 -6.26
CA SER A 391 21.30 -4.76 -6.44
C SER A 391 20.89 -3.40 -5.87
N HIS A 392 20.08 -2.64 -6.63
CA HIS A 392 19.84 -1.22 -6.38
C HIS A 392 18.34 -0.92 -6.30
N MET A 393 17.71 -1.12 -5.13
CA MET A 393 16.30 -0.80 -4.91
C MET A 393 16.15 0.72 -4.74
N VAL A 394 16.00 1.43 -5.87
CA VAL A 394 15.97 2.90 -5.96
C VAL A 394 14.95 3.40 -6.99
N THR A 395 14.42 4.61 -6.80
CA THR A 395 13.55 5.24 -7.82
C THR A 395 14.37 5.77 -9.00
N TYR A 396 14.04 5.33 -10.22
CA TYR A 396 14.63 5.87 -11.45
C TYR A 396 14.08 7.28 -11.74
N ALA A 397 14.86 8.31 -11.41
CA ALA A 397 14.43 9.70 -11.46
C ALA A 397 15.39 10.61 -12.26
N PRO A 398 15.60 10.40 -13.58
CA PRO A 398 16.62 11.10 -14.37
C PRO A 398 16.47 12.63 -14.47
N GLY A 399 15.26 13.17 -14.22
CA GLY A 399 15.00 14.61 -14.16
C GLY A 399 15.17 15.23 -12.77
N TYR A 400 15.35 14.43 -11.71
CA TYR A 400 15.48 14.93 -10.33
C TYR A 400 16.87 15.51 -10.10
N HIS A 401 16.94 16.75 -9.62
CA HIS A 401 18.17 17.54 -9.46
C HIS A 401 19.06 17.61 -10.73
N SER A 402 18.51 17.42 -11.93
CA SER A 402 19.26 17.39 -13.20
C SER A 402 20.23 18.57 -13.42
N ASN A 403 19.84 19.76 -12.96
CA ASN A 403 20.63 21.00 -13.04
C ASN A 403 21.76 21.09 -11.99
N LYS A 404 21.79 20.17 -11.02
CA LYS A 404 22.78 20.06 -9.93
C LYS A 404 23.56 18.74 -9.97
N GLY A 405 23.19 17.80 -10.83
CA GLY A 405 23.79 16.47 -10.90
C GLY A 405 22.97 15.49 -11.75
N SER A 406 23.43 14.25 -11.91
CA SER A 406 22.66 13.15 -12.49
C SER A 406 22.40 12.09 -11.42
N THR A 407 21.15 11.67 -11.32
CA THR A 407 20.69 10.50 -10.54
C THR A 407 20.95 9.16 -11.24
N VAL A 408 21.35 9.21 -12.51
CA VAL A 408 21.73 8.07 -13.32
C VAL A 408 23.26 7.87 -13.22
N PRO A 409 23.74 6.72 -12.70
CA PRO A 409 25.16 6.43 -12.59
C PRO A 409 25.81 6.13 -13.95
N VAL A 410 27.14 6.08 -13.93
CA VAL A 410 27.98 5.59 -15.04
C VAL A 410 28.74 4.31 -14.66
N ASN A 411 29.24 3.56 -15.65
CA ASN A 411 30.07 2.36 -15.42
C ASN A 411 31.57 2.63 -15.18
N GLY A 412 31.96 3.89 -14.98
CA GLY A 412 33.33 4.30 -14.68
C GLY A 412 34.25 4.36 -15.90
N GLU A 413 35.43 4.96 -15.72
CA GLU A 413 36.33 5.33 -16.82
C GLU A 413 36.91 4.13 -17.59
N GLU A 414 37.20 3.05 -16.89
CA GLU A 414 37.63 1.75 -17.44
C GLU A 414 36.63 1.22 -18.48
N ASN A 415 35.33 1.38 -18.21
CA ASN A 415 34.26 1.02 -19.15
C ASN A 415 33.86 2.16 -20.11
N GLY A 416 34.26 3.39 -19.80
CA GLY A 416 34.14 4.56 -20.67
C GLY A 416 33.14 5.63 -20.20
N ASN A 417 32.67 5.58 -18.95
CA ASN A 417 31.71 6.54 -18.39
C ASN A 417 30.43 6.68 -19.25
N GLU A 418 29.79 5.57 -19.65
CA GLU A 418 28.46 5.65 -20.25
C GLU A 418 27.37 5.67 -19.17
N LYS A 419 26.27 6.39 -19.42
CA LYS A 419 25.10 6.37 -18.54
C LYS A 419 24.40 5.02 -18.62
N LEU A 420 23.92 4.56 -17.47
CA LEU A 420 23.34 3.23 -17.30
C LEU A 420 21.82 3.27 -17.28
N SER A 421 21.19 2.13 -17.56
CA SER A 421 19.76 1.92 -17.37
C SER A 421 19.55 0.97 -16.20
N LEU A 422 18.47 1.18 -15.44
CA LEU A 422 18.08 0.32 -14.33
C LEU A 422 17.14 -0.77 -14.84
N PHE A 423 17.60 -2.02 -14.79
CA PHE A 423 16.83 -3.20 -15.19
C PHE A 423 16.53 -4.09 -13.98
N THR A 424 15.35 -4.70 -13.90
CA THR A 424 15.14 -5.87 -13.03
C THR A 424 15.48 -7.14 -13.83
N LEU A 425 16.29 -8.04 -13.28
CA LEU A 425 16.57 -9.35 -13.89
C LEU A 425 15.32 -10.26 -13.89
N ALA A 426 15.13 -11.04 -14.97
CA ALA A 426 14.01 -11.99 -15.06
C ALA A 426 14.17 -13.22 -14.15
N ASP A 427 15.41 -13.55 -13.78
CA ASP A 427 15.79 -14.64 -12.89
C ASP A 427 16.64 -14.09 -11.74
N SER A 428 16.11 -14.16 -10.51
CA SER A 428 16.81 -13.69 -9.30
C SER A 428 17.87 -14.66 -8.78
N SER A 429 18.01 -15.86 -9.34
CA SER A 429 19.13 -16.77 -9.06
C SER A 429 20.44 -16.33 -9.75
N VAL A 430 20.36 -15.46 -10.76
CA VAL A 430 21.53 -14.92 -11.46
C VAL A 430 22.41 -14.11 -10.50
N ASN A 431 23.67 -14.53 -10.36
CA ASN A 431 24.63 -13.96 -9.41
C ASN A 431 25.75 -13.14 -10.06
N GLU A 432 25.94 -13.26 -11.37
CA GLU A 432 26.92 -12.50 -12.15
C GLU A 432 26.39 -12.29 -13.58
N ILE A 433 26.58 -11.09 -14.12
CA ILE A 433 26.32 -10.79 -15.54
C ILE A 433 27.53 -10.09 -16.18
N LYS A 434 27.64 -10.16 -17.51
CA LYS A 434 28.79 -9.69 -18.30
C LYS A 434 28.37 -8.73 -19.42
N PRO A 435 27.78 -7.56 -19.08
CA PRO A 435 27.31 -6.60 -20.07
C PRO A 435 28.46 -6.00 -20.89
N ILE A 436 28.15 -5.62 -22.13
CA ILE A 436 29.08 -5.02 -23.08
C ILE A 436 29.09 -3.49 -22.90
N ASN A 437 30.23 -2.92 -22.52
CA ASN A 437 30.41 -1.48 -22.40
C ASN A 437 30.54 -0.77 -23.77
N LYS A 438 30.52 0.56 -23.79
CA LYS A 438 30.61 1.37 -25.01
C LYS A 438 31.90 1.20 -25.83
N LYS A 439 32.93 0.56 -25.25
CA LYS A 439 34.19 0.22 -25.93
C LYS A 439 34.14 -1.14 -26.64
N GLY A 440 33.02 -1.86 -26.54
CA GLY A 440 32.82 -3.21 -27.11
C GLY A 440 33.27 -4.35 -26.20
N ASN A 441 33.77 -4.05 -25.00
CA ASN A 441 34.31 -5.04 -24.07
C ASN A 441 33.26 -5.47 -23.03
N THR A 442 33.24 -6.75 -22.68
CA THR A 442 32.47 -7.25 -21.52
C THR A 442 33.19 -6.95 -20.21
N TYR A 443 32.48 -6.58 -19.15
CA TYR A 443 33.01 -6.48 -17.80
C TYR A 443 32.15 -7.27 -16.81
N ILE A 444 32.73 -7.71 -15.68
CA ILE A 444 32.00 -8.46 -14.64
C ILE A 444 31.12 -7.50 -13.83
N TYR A 445 29.87 -7.90 -13.62
CA TYR A 445 28.91 -7.25 -12.73
C TYR A 445 28.34 -8.30 -11.77
N SER A 446 28.86 -8.36 -10.54
CA SER A 446 28.38 -9.27 -9.49
C SER A 446 27.08 -8.75 -8.88
N VAL A 447 26.14 -9.65 -8.60
CA VAL A 447 24.83 -9.36 -8.01
C VAL A 447 24.30 -10.59 -7.24
N ASN A 448 25.11 -11.14 -6.32
CA ASN A 448 24.70 -12.29 -5.49
C ASN A 448 23.46 -11.98 -4.62
N LYS A 449 23.40 -10.78 -4.05
CA LYS A 449 22.31 -10.35 -3.15
C LYS A 449 21.10 -9.86 -3.93
N ALA A 450 19.92 -10.35 -3.56
CA ALA A 450 18.65 -9.72 -3.93
C ALA A 450 18.36 -8.50 -3.05
N SER A 451 17.47 -7.63 -3.51
CA SER A 451 16.89 -6.52 -2.75
C SER A 451 15.73 -6.98 -1.86
N LYS A 452 15.23 -6.09 -1.00
CA LYS A 452 14.19 -6.40 0.01
C LYS A 452 12.86 -6.93 -0.55
N ASP A 453 12.57 -6.68 -1.82
CA ASP A 453 11.43 -7.24 -2.56
C ASP A 453 11.69 -8.65 -3.14
N ASN A 454 12.92 -9.17 -2.98
CA ASN A 454 13.48 -10.40 -3.55
C ASN A 454 13.81 -10.33 -5.05
N GLU A 455 13.81 -9.13 -5.65
CA GLU A 455 14.27 -8.92 -7.02
C GLU A 455 15.77 -8.53 -7.07
N LYS A 456 16.33 -8.44 -8.27
CA LYS A 456 17.71 -7.97 -8.52
C LYS A 456 17.67 -6.83 -9.52
N HIS A 457 17.90 -5.60 -9.07
CA HIS A 457 17.87 -4.41 -9.91
C HIS A 457 19.30 -3.96 -10.24
N VAL A 458 19.68 -4.03 -11.51
CA VAL A 458 21.04 -3.80 -11.98
C VAL A 458 21.13 -2.52 -12.82
N TRP A 459 22.14 -1.71 -12.52
CA TRP A 459 22.52 -0.56 -13.36
C TRP A 459 23.55 -1.00 -14.39
N VAL A 460 23.14 -1.08 -15.67
CA VAL A 460 23.99 -1.61 -16.75
C VAL A 460 23.78 -0.89 -18.08
N PRO A 461 24.72 -1.00 -19.04
CA PRO A 461 24.55 -0.49 -20.39
C PRO A 461 23.37 -1.16 -21.10
N ALA A 462 22.52 -0.33 -21.73
CA ALA A 462 21.44 -0.80 -22.59
C ALA A 462 21.87 -0.85 -24.08
N ALA A 463 21.14 -1.65 -24.86
CA ALA A 463 21.02 -1.49 -26.31
C ALA A 463 19.54 -1.39 -26.69
N LYS A 464 19.25 -0.51 -27.64
CA LYS A 464 17.89 -0.23 -28.13
C LYS A 464 17.47 -1.22 -29.21
N VAL A 465 16.25 -1.74 -29.10
CA VAL A 465 15.57 -2.47 -30.17
C VAL A 465 14.42 -1.60 -30.68
N THR A 466 14.55 -1.07 -31.90
CA THR A 466 13.53 -0.23 -32.54
C THR A 466 12.71 -1.05 -33.50
N PHE A 467 11.41 -1.16 -33.25
CA PHE A 467 10.45 -1.93 -34.05
C PHE A 467 9.71 -1.02 -35.04
N GLU A 468 9.84 -1.34 -36.32
CA GLU A 468 9.27 -0.60 -37.46
C GLU A 468 8.18 -1.40 -38.17
N LEU A 469 7.09 -0.75 -38.59
CA LEU A 469 5.94 -1.43 -39.20
C LEU A 469 6.20 -1.97 -40.62
N ASN A 470 7.34 -1.63 -41.21
CA ASN A 470 7.85 -2.11 -42.50
C ASN A 470 9.38 -1.97 -42.52
N ASP A 471 10.07 -2.70 -43.41
CA ASP A 471 11.49 -2.41 -43.71
C ASP A 471 11.60 -1.01 -44.33
N THR A 472 12.24 -0.09 -43.63
CA THR A 472 12.40 1.31 -44.06
C THR A 472 13.23 1.42 -45.35
N LYS A 473 14.03 0.41 -45.68
CA LYS A 473 14.85 0.33 -46.90
C LYS A 473 14.21 -0.46 -48.05
N ALA A 474 13.01 -1.03 -47.86
CA ALA A 474 12.30 -1.73 -48.93
C ALA A 474 11.64 -0.75 -49.93
N GLU A 475 11.38 -1.23 -51.14
CA GLU A 475 10.48 -0.57 -52.09
C GLU A 475 9.05 -0.48 -51.54
N ASP A 476 8.32 0.59 -51.87
CA ASP A 476 6.92 0.77 -51.45
C ASP A 476 5.96 -0.29 -52.04
N SER A 477 6.39 -1.01 -53.08
CA SER A 477 5.73 -2.20 -53.64
C SER A 477 5.64 -3.36 -52.65
N LYS A 478 6.58 -3.43 -51.70
CA LYS A 478 6.80 -4.51 -50.72
C LYS A 478 6.36 -4.13 -49.29
N LYS A 479 5.96 -2.86 -49.07
CA LYS A 479 5.47 -2.36 -47.77
C LYS A 479 3.97 -2.63 -47.62
N ALA A 480 3.56 -3.10 -46.45
CA ALA A 480 2.15 -3.23 -46.11
C ALA A 480 1.54 -1.84 -45.87
N LYS A 481 0.61 -1.46 -46.75
CA LYS A 481 -0.14 -0.20 -46.65
C LYS A 481 -1.14 -0.27 -45.50
N GLY A 482 -1.25 0.80 -44.71
CA GLY A 482 -2.16 0.85 -43.56
C GLY A 482 -1.70 0.02 -42.34
N ALA A 483 -0.44 -0.41 -42.31
CA ALA A 483 0.14 -1.07 -41.14
C ALA A 483 0.15 -0.14 -39.91
N ILE A 484 -0.29 -0.66 -38.76
CA ILE A 484 -0.34 -0.01 -37.45
C ILE A 484 -0.01 -0.99 -36.33
N PHE A 485 0.48 -0.47 -35.20
CA PHE A 485 0.59 -1.23 -33.95
C PHE A 485 -0.81 -1.48 -33.35
N SER A 486 -0.90 -2.41 -32.38
CA SER A 486 -2.14 -2.76 -31.68
C SER A 486 -2.77 -1.59 -30.90
N ASP A 487 -2.01 -0.54 -30.58
CA ASP A 487 -2.50 0.73 -30.00
C ASP A 487 -2.93 1.75 -31.06
N SER A 488 -3.16 1.30 -32.31
CA SER A 488 -3.48 2.07 -33.51
C SER A 488 -2.43 3.09 -33.96
N SER A 489 -1.23 3.10 -33.37
CA SER A 489 -0.18 4.05 -33.73
C SER A 489 0.69 3.59 -34.91
N THR A 490 1.26 4.54 -35.64
CA THR A 490 2.22 4.32 -36.75
C THR A 490 3.68 4.60 -36.37
N LYS A 491 3.93 5.17 -35.18
CA LYS A 491 5.29 5.48 -34.71
C LYS A 491 5.99 4.22 -34.22
N ALA A 492 7.26 4.06 -34.58
CA ALA A 492 8.11 2.97 -34.13
C ALA A 492 8.07 2.79 -32.60
N LYS A 493 8.17 1.54 -32.14
CA LYS A 493 8.26 1.20 -30.71
C LYS A 493 9.70 0.95 -30.34
N GLU A 494 10.07 1.27 -29.10
CA GLU A 494 11.41 1.04 -28.58
C GLU A 494 11.37 0.16 -27.34
N SER A 495 12.21 -0.86 -27.33
CA SER A 495 12.49 -1.70 -26.16
C SER A 495 14.00 -1.67 -25.88
N LEU A 496 14.41 -1.98 -24.65
CA LEU A 496 15.81 -1.99 -24.22
C LEU A 496 16.18 -3.40 -23.74
N ALA A 497 17.32 -3.89 -24.21
CA ALA A 497 17.98 -5.07 -23.66
C ALA A 497 19.22 -4.65 -22.87
N ILE A 498 19.64 -5.44 -21.88
CA ILE A 498 20.99 -5.33 -21.31
C ILE A 498 21.98 -5.64 -22.44
N ARG A 499 22.95 -4.77 -22.71
CA ARG A 499 23.82 -4.92 -23.89
C ARG A 499 24.67 -6.18 -23.78
N GLY A 500 24.51 -7.10 -24.74
CA GLY A 500 25.10 -8.44 -24.70
C GLY A 500 24.13 -9.55 -24.26
N TYR A 501 22.85 -9.24 -24.01
CA TYR A 501 21.82 -10.18 -23.56
C TYR A 501 20.56 -10.12 -24.45
N ALA A 502 19.64 -11.06 -24.21
CA ALA A 502 18.31 -11.09 -24.81
C ALA A 502 17.38 -10.03 -24.19
N LEU A 503 16.28 -9.69 -24.86
CA LEU A 503 15.25 -8.77 -24.34
C LEU A 503 14.62 -9.33 -23.07
N ASN A 504 14.18 -10.60 -23.12
CA ASN A 504 13.51 -11.30 -22.02
C ASN A 504 14.45 -11.74 -20.87
N PHE A 505 15.74 -11.37 -20.90
CA PHE A 505 16.66 -11.59 -19.78
C PHE A 505 16.39 -10.61 -18.61
N ALA A 506 15.71 -9.50 -18.89
CA ALA A 506 15.23 -8.55 -17.89
C ALA A 506 13.70 -8.53 -17.86
N LYS A 507 13.13 -8.60 -16.64
CA LYS A 507 11.68 -8.52 -16.39
C LYS A 507 11.12 -7.14 -16.72
N THR A 508 11.87 -6.09 -16.39
CA THR A 508 11.51 -4.69 -16.63
C THR A 508 12.76 -3.83 -16.86
N VAL A 509 12.55 -2.64 -17.43
CA VAL A 509 13.55 -1.57 -17.48
C VAL A 509 12.88 -0.26 -17.09
N ALA A 510 13.53 0.53 -16.25
CA ALA A 510 12.94 1.76 -15.74
C ALA A 510 12.88 2.84 -16.85
N GLY A 511 11.66 3.35 -17.11
CA GLY A 511 11.42 4.35 -18.15
C GLY A 511 11.38 3.81 -19.58
N GLY A 512 11.27 2.49 -19.79
CA GLY A 512 11.16 1.86 -21.11
C GLY A 512 10.38 0.54 -21.06
N SER A 513 10.63 -0.34 -22.03
CA SER A 513 10.10 -1.71 -22.06
C SER A 513 11.22 -2.72 -22.34
N THR A 514 11.10 -3.94 -21.83
CA THR A 514 11.93 -5.10 -22.18
C THR A 514 11.21 -6.08 -23.12
N GLU A 515 9.96 -5.81 -23.48
CA GLU A 515 9.11 -6.73 -24.25
C GLU A 515 9.19 -6.51 -25.76
N VAL A 516 8.79 -7.52 -26.54
CA VAL A 516 8.53 -7.37 -27.99
C VAL A 516 7.11 -6.81 -28.17
N PRO A 517 6.88 -5.77 -29.00
CA PRO A 517 5.54 -5.26 -29.25
C PRO A 517 4.60 -6.35 -29.78
N ALA A 518 3.37 -6.33 -29.27
CA ALA A 518 2.28 -7.17 -29.75
C ALA A 518 2.11 -7.06 -31.28
N ASN A 519 1.67 -8.16 -31.90
CA ASN A 519 1.61 -8.29 -33.36
C ASN A 519 0.89 -7.09 -34.01
N PRO A 520 1.52 -6.41 -34.98
CA PRO A 520 0.91 -5.30 -35.69
C PRO A 520 -0.18 -5.79 -36.65
N ILE A 521 -1.03 -4.87 -37.10
CA ILE A 521 -2.16 -5.13 -38.00
C ILE A 521 -1.95 -4.32 -39.28
N ALA A 522 -2.14 -4.96 -40.44
CA ALA A 522 -2.16 -4.30 -41.75
C ALA A 522 -3.26 -4.94 -42.62
N PRO A 523 -4.39 -4.24 -42.87
CA PRO A 523 -5.53 -4.88 -43.54
C PRO A 523 -5.26 -5.23 -45.00
N GLY A 524 -5.61 -6.46 -45.41
CA GLY A 524 -5.23 -7.03 -46.71
C GLY A 524 -3.85 -7.69 -46.73
N TYR A 525 -3.23 -7.83 -45.56
CA TYR A 525 -1.96 -8.52 -45.35
C TYR A 525 -2.05 -9.48 -44.16
N LYS A 526 -1.10 -10.40 -44.12
CA LYS A 526 -0.85 -11.38 -43.07
C LYS A 526 0.54 -11.13 -42.50
N PHE A 527 0.63 -11.03 -41.17
CA PHE A 527 1.89 -10.81 -40.46
C PHE A 527 2.71 -12.11 -40.41
N LEU A 528 3.96 -12.07 -40.91
CA LEU A 528 4.88 -13.22 -40.92
C LEU A 528 5.81 -13.25 -39.69
N GLY A 529 5.86 -12.15 -38.94
CA GLY A 529 6.73 -11.96 -37.78
C GLY A 529 7.65 -10.74 -37.92
N TRP A 530 8.43 -10.54 -36.87
CA TRP A 530 9.49 -9.55 -36.78
C TRP A 530 10.79 -10.09 -37.42
N PHE A 531 11.52 -9.26 -38.15
CA PHE A 531 12.77 -9.59 -38.85
C PHE A 531 13.83 -8.50 -38.65
N CYS A 532 15.11 -8.86 -38.72
CA CYS A 532 16.23 -7.92 -38.69
C CYS A 532 17.33 -8.36 -39.66
N LYS A 533 18.29 -7.48 -39.92
CA LYS A 533 19.47 -7.76 -40.77
C LYS A 533 20.70 -7.92 -39.88
N ASN A 534 21.49 -8.98 -40.10
CA ASN A 534 22.74 -9.21 -39.36
C ASN A 534 23.87 -8.29 -39.87
N ALA A 535 25.08 -8.40 -39.28
CA ALA A 535 26.24 -7.60 -39.68
C ALA A 535 26.65 -7.81 -41.16
N GLN A 536 26.40 -9.02 -41.68
CA GLN A 536 26.58 -9.42 -43.08
C GLN A 536 25.38 -9.02 -43.96
N HIS A 537 24.53 -8.10 -43.49
CA HIS A 537 23.33 -7.57 -44.16
C HIS A 537 22.27 -8.60 -44.55
N SER A 538 22.42 -9.85 -44.09
CA SER A 538 21.50 -10.96 -44.37
C SER A 538 20.28 -10.87 -43.44
N GLU A 539 19.08 -11.04 -44.00
CA GLU A 539 17.83 -11.03 -43.24
C GLU A 539 17.68 -12.32 -42.41
N GLN A 540 17.24 -12.17 -41.16
CA GLN A 540 16.90 -13.27 -40.25
C GLN A 540 15.63 -12.93 -39.45
N LYS A 541 14.91 -13.96 -39.00
CA LYS A 541 13.73 -13.78 -38.13
C LYS A 541 14.18 -13.32 -36.74
N PHE A 542 13.59 -12.25 -36.24
CA PHE A 542 13.85 -11.73 -34.90
C PHE A 542 13.03 -12.52 -33.86
N THR A 543 13.60 -12.73 -32.67
CA THR A 543 12.91 -13.28 -31.50
C THR A 543 13.41 -12.57 -30.24
N GLU A 544 12.59 -12.54 -29.20
CA GLU A 544 12.95 -12.01 -27.87
C GLU A 544 14.24 -12.60 -27.28
N LYS A 545 14.58 -13.85 -27.65
CA LYS A 545 15.77 -14.60 -27.20
C LYS A 545 17.05 -14.23 -27.97
N MET A 546 16.97 -13.36 -28.98
CA MET A 546 18.12 -12.92 -29.75
C MET A 546 19.02 -12.00 -28.91
N ILE A 547 20.32 -12.29 -28.87
CA ILE A 547 21.31 -11.52 -28.10
C ILE A 547 21.59 -10.16 -28.76
N ILE A 548 21.23 -9.07 -28.07
CA ILE A 548 21.33 -7.69 -28.56
C ILE A 548 22.67 -7.09 -28.12
N LYS A 549 23.65 -7.05 -29.04
CA LYS A 549 25.00 -6.53 -28.77
C LYS A 549 25.15 -5.01 -29.00
N SER A 550 24.24 -4.42 -29.76
CA SER A 550 24.20 -3.00 -30.13
C SER A 550 22.77 -2.60 -30.49
N ASP A 551 22.52 -1.31 -30.66
CA ASP A 551 21.23 -0.82 -31.14
C ASP A 551 20.85 -1.52 -32.47
N THR A 552 19.60 -1.96 -32.56
CA THR A 552 19.12 -2.90 -33.59
C THR A 552 17.75 -2.47 -34.11
N THR A 553 17.64 -2.23 -35.42
CA THR A 553 16.34 -2.04 -36.07
C THR A 553 15.74 -3.39 -36.44
N VAL A 554 14.48 -3.58 -36.05
CA VAL A 554 13.65 -4.75 -36.32
C VAL A 554 12.42 -4.28 -37.09
N TYR A 555 11.98 -5.00 -38.10
CA TYR A 555 10.82 -4.62 -38.91
C TYR A 555 9.80 -5.74 -39.05
N ALA A 556 8.53 -5.36 -39.19
CA ALA A 556 7.45 -6.29 -39.49
C ALA A 556 7.55 -6.75 -40.95
N LYS A 557 7.39 -8.06 -41.18
CA LYS A 557 7.33 -8.65 -42.52
C LYS A 557 5.94 -9.19 -42.82
N TRP A 558 5.51 -9.03 -44.07
CA TRP A 558 4.12 -9.16 -44.49
C TRP A 558 3.97 -10.00 -45.75
N GLU A 559 2.86 -10.72 -45.84
CA GLU A 559 2.37 -11.43 -47.02
C GLU A 559 1.04 -10.80 -47.45
N LYS A 560 0.73 -10.72 -48.75
CA LYS A 560 -0.59 -10.22 -49.21
C LYS A 560 -1.65 -11.29 -49.00
N ASP A 561 -2.81 -10.88 -48.49
CA ASP A 561 -3.92 -11.78 -48.19
C ASP A 561 -5.26 -11.10 -48.56
N SER A 562 -5.90 -11.56 -49.65
CA SER A 562 -7.20 -11.04 -50.09
C SER A 562 -8.38 -11.49 -49.23
N SER A 563 -8.16 -12.37 -48.25
CA SER A 563 -9.14 -12.72 -47.21
C SER A 563 -8.94 -11.93 -45.90
N SER A 564 -7.82 -11.19 -45.77
CA SER A 564 -7.56 -10.26 -44.67
C SER A 564 -8.32 -8.94 -44.87
N TYR A 565 -8.96 -8.45 -43.81
CA TYR A 565 -9.65 -7.16 -43.75
C TYR A 565 -9.70 -6.64 -42.31
N ALA A 566 -10.24 -5.44 -42.12
CA ALA A 566 -10.48 -4.85 -40.82
C ALA A 566 -11.67 -3.87 -40.79
N VAL A 567 -12.18 -3.64 -39.58
CA VAL A 567 -13.08 -2.53 -39.24
C VAL A 567 -12.37 -1.66 -38.20
N ARG A 568 -12.24 -0.36 -38.49
CA ARG A 568 -11.65 0.63 -37.57
C ARG A 568 -12.73 1.56 -37.05
N TYR A 569 -12.86 1.58 -35.74
CA TYR A 569 -13.75 2.45 -34.99
C TYR A 569 -13.01 3.77 -34.70
N HIS A 570 -13.70 4.90 -34.82
CA HIS A 570 -13.21 6.25 -34.60
C HIS A 570 -14.04 6.97 -33.53
N ASN A 571 -13.41 7.60 -32.53
CA ASN A 571 -14.15 8.32 -31.50
C ASN A 571 -14.52 9.76 -31.89
N CYS A 572 -14.03 10.26 -33.04
CA CYS A 572 -14.35 11.58 -33.58
C CYS A 572 -13.98 12.75 -32.65
N ALA A 573 -13.02 12.56 -31.73
CA ALA A 573 -12.44 13.66 -30.96
C ALA A 573 -11.44 14.47 -31.80
N GLN A 574 -10.88 15.53 -31.24
CA GLN A 574 -9.79 16.29 -31.87
C GLN A 574 -8.55 15.40 -32.05
N ASP A 575 -8.15 14.71 -30.98
CA ASP A 575 -7.25 13.55 -31.03
C ASP A 575 -8.10 12.29 -31.22
N ASP A 576 -8.38 11.94 -32.48
CA ASP A 576 -9.30 10.86 -32.87
C ASP A 576 -8.76 9.48 -32.43
N ALA A 577 -9.18 9.04 -31.24
CA ALA A 577 -8.77 7.76 -30.69
C ALA A 577 -9.46 6.63 -31.46
N THR A 578 -8.66 5.73 -32.02
CA THR A 578 -9.13 4.65 -32.88
C THR A 578 -8.92 3.28 -32.24
N TYR A 579 -9.74 2.32 -32.64
CA TYR A 579 -9.60 0.91 -32.31
C TYR A 579 -9.86 0.09 -33.57
N ILE A 580 -9.02 -0.91 -33.85
CA ILE A 580 -9.15 -1.74 -35.04
C ILE A 580 -9.42 -3.19 -34.65
N VAL A 581 -10.36 -3.81 -35.37
CA VAL A 581 -10.57 -5.26 -35.37
C VAL A 581 -10.15 -5.75 -36.75
N SER A 582 -9.25 -6.73 -36.82
CA SER A 582 -8.85 -7.36 -38.08
C SER A 582 -9.21 -8.84 -38.06
N GLU A 583 -9.67 -9.32 -39.20
CA GLU A 583 -10.21 -10.67 -39.39
C GLU A 583 -9.65 -11.26 -40.70
N THR A 584 -9.73 -12.58 -40.82
CA THR A 584 -9.31 -13.31 -42.02
C THR A 584 -10.41 -14.29 -42.41
N SER A 585 -11.15 -13.99 -43.47
CA SER A 585 -12.31 -14.77 -43.92
C SER A 585 -12.61 -14.53 -45.40
N PRO A 586 -12.76 -15.57 -46.24
CA PRO A 586 -13.19 -15.42 -47.63
C PRO A 586 -14.54 -14.74 -47.82
N LYS A 587 -15.40 -14.72 -46.77
CA LYS A 587 -16.71 -14.04 -46.80
C LYS A 587 -16.63 -12.53 -46.57
N ARG A 588 -15.49 -12.02 -46.08
CA ARG A 588 -15.24 -10.59 -45.80
C ARG A 588 -16.38 -9.91 -45.04
N THR A 589 -16.79 -10.51 -43.92
CA THR A 589 -17.92 -10.04 -43.11
C THR A 589 -17.53 -9.97 -41.64
N SER A 590 -17.60 -8.78 -41.04
CA SER A 590 -17.26 -8.51 -39.63
C SER A 590 -18.51 -8.30 -38.78
N LYS A 591 -18.47 -8.68 -37.49
CA LYS A 591 -19.49 -8.29 -36.51
C LYS A 591 -19.18 -6.90 -35.97
N VAL A 592 -20.11 -5.96 -36.17
CA VAL A 592 -20.00 -4.59 -35.65
C VAL A 592 -20.06 -4.60 -34.13
N LEU A 593 -19.02 -4.11 -33.48
CA LEU A 593 -18.90 -4.09 -32.01
C LEU A 593 -19.87 -3.09 -31.37
N SER A 594 -20.23 -3.33 -30.12
CA SER A 594 -20.81 -2.31 -29.24
C SER A 594 -19.76 -1.31 -28.78
N PHE A 595 -20.21 -0.13 -28.34
CA PHE A 595 -19.35 0.86 -27.68
C PHE A 595 -18.63 0.29 -26.45
N TYR A 596 -19.29 -0.60 -25.68
CA TYR A 596 -18.67 -1.26 -24.54
C TYR A 596 -17.53 -2.21 -24.96
N GLU A 597 -17.71 -3.02 -26.00
CA GLU A 597 -16.65 -3.89 -26.54
C GLU A 597 -15.45 -3.06 -27.04
N VAL A 598 -15.69 -1.90 -27.67
CA VAL A 598 -14.60 -0.99 -28.10
C VAL A 598 -13.88 -0.35 -26.90
N VAL A 599 -14.61 0.20 -25.93
CA VAL A 599 -14.02 0.85 -24.73
C VAL A 599 -13.29 -0.15 -23.83
N LYS A 600 -13.77 -1.40 -23.74
CA LYS A 600 -13.10 -2.49 -23.01
C LYS A 600 -11.70 -2.78 -23.56
N ASN A 601 -11.49 -2.64 -24.87
CA ASN A 601 -10.20 -2.85 -25.52
C ASN A 601 -9.37 -1.56 -25.67
N ASN A 602 -10.02 -0.39 -25.76
CA ASN A 602 -9.36 0.91 -25.75
C ASN A 602 -10.12 1.91 -24.87
N ALA A 603 -9.73 2.02 -23.59
CA ALA A 603 -10.38 2.93 -22.65
C ALA A 603 -10.30 4.42 -23.05
N LYS A 604 -9.30 4.83 -23.84
CA LYS A 604 -9.16 6.20 -24.37
C LYS A 604 -10.22 6.56 -25.43
N PHE A 605 -10.96 5.57 -25.92
CA PHE A 605 -12.04 5.77 -26.86
C PHE A 605 -13.24 6.52 -26.24
N ALA A 606 -13.48 6.33 -24.94
CA ALA A 606 -14.56 6.99 -24.22
C ALA A 606 -14.33 8.50 -24.08
N ARG A 607 -15.31 9.31 -24.49
CA ARG A 607 -15.24 10.78 -24.41
C ARG A 607 -15.95 11.29 -23.15
N LYS A 608 -15.21 11.95 -22.26
CA LYS A 608 -15.78 12.59 -21.07
C LYS A 608 -16.79 13.67 -21.47
N GLY A 609 -17.94 13.71 -20.79
CA GLY A 609 -19.02 14.65 -21.09
C GLY A 609 -19.83 14.33 -22.35
N MET A 610 -19.67 13.17 -22.97
CA MET A 610 -20.37 12.78 -24.20
C MET A 610 -21.08 11.44 -24.03
N VAL A 611 -22.26 11.32 -24.64
CA VAL A 611 -23.10 10.12 -24.69
C VAL A 611 -23.00 9.51 -26.08
N PHE A 612 -22.63 8.23 -26.17
CA PHE A 612 -22.56 7.50 -27.43
C PHE A 612 -23.98 7.19 -27.95
N LYS A 613 -24.29 7.58 -29.19
CA LYS A 613 -25.62 7.41 -29.80
C LYS A 613 -25.68 6.32 -30.86
N GLY A 614 -24.54 5.87 -31.39
CA GLY A 614 -24.46 4.83 -32.41
C GLY A 614 -23.21 4.95 -33.29
N TRP A 615 -23.01 3.98 -34.19
CA TRP A 615 -22.00 4.05 -35.25
C TRP A 615 -22.62 4.60 -36.54
N THR A 616 -21.85 5.37 -37.30
CA THR A 616 -22.20 5.84 -38.65
C THR A 616 -21.04 5.64 -39.63
N THR A 617 -21.33 5.43 -40.92
CA THR A 617 -20.29 5.28 -41.97
C THR A 617 -19.46 6.54 -42.21
N ASP A 618 -19.92 7.70 -41.75
CA ASP A 618 -19.27 9.00 -41.95
C ASP A 618 -19.24 9.79 -40.64
N LYS A 619 -18.29 10.73 -40.56
CA LYS A 619 -18.05 11.57 -39.38
C LYS A 619 -19.27 12.41 -38.99
N ASN A 620 -19.36 12.73 -37.69
CA ASN A 620 -20.36 13.63 -37.11
C ASN A 620 -21.82 13.20 -37.38
N GLY A 621 -22.08 11.89 -37.40
CA GLY A 621 -23.43 11.34 -37.54
C GLY A 621 -24.06 11.50 -38.94
N LYS A 622 -23.30 11.92 -39.96
CA LYS A 622 -23.82 12.21 -41.31
C LYS A 622 -23.99 10.98 -42.21
N GLY A 623 -23.38 9.86 -41.84
CA GLY A 623 -23.40 8.62 -42.61
C GLY A 623 -24.57 7.72 -42.29
N LYS A 624 -24.63 6.55 -42.93
CA LYS A 624 -25.63 5.52 -42.61
C LYS A 624 -25.37 4.97 -41.21
N THR A 625 -26.40 4.89 -40.38
CA THR A 625 -26.32 4.28 -39.05
C THR A 625 -26.06 2.79 -39.15
N VAL A 626 -25.09 2.29 -38.39
CA VAL A 626 -24.71 0.87 -38.34
C VAL A 626 -24.99 0.33 -36.93
N LYS A 627 -25.79 -0.73 -36.82
CA LYS A 627 -26.25 -1.27 -35.53
C LYS A 627 -25.15 -2.12 -34.89
N ALA A 628 -24.86 -1.90 -33.61
CA ALA A 628 -24.01 -2.82 -32.85
C ALA A 628 -24.62 -4.24 -32.86
N GLY A 629 -23.78 -5.25 -33.04
CA GLY A 629 -24.18 -6.65 -33.20
C GLY A 629 -24.63 -7.04 -34.61
N SER A 630 -24.81 -6.11 -35.56
CA SER A 630 -25.07 -6.49 -36.96
C SER A 630 -23.77 -6.89 -37.68
N ASN A 631 -23.90 -7.63 -38.78
CA ASN A 631 -22.78 -7.95 -39.67
C ASN A 631 -22.60 -6.87 -40.75
N ILE A 632 -21.36 -6.45 -41.00
CA ILE A 632 -20.99 -5.54 -42.08
C ILE A 632 -20.06 -6.25 -43.08
N SER A 633 -20.33 -6.10 -44.37
CA SER A 633 -19.53 -6.69 -45.45
C SER A 633 -18.48 -5.70 -45.94
N ILE A 634 -17.24 -6.15 -46.07
CA ILE A 634 -16.11 -5.39 -46.62
C ILE A 634 -15.97 -5.75 -48.11
N SER A 635 -15.81 -4.76 -48.99
CA SER A 635 -15.68 -5.02 -50.43
C SER A 635 -14.40 -5.80 -50.77
N GLN A 636 -14.29 -6.30 -52.01
CA GLN A 636 -13.04 -6.90 -52.51
C GLN A 636 -12.01 -5.84 -52.95
N SER A 637 -12.44 -4.60 -53.16
CA SER A 637 -11.59 -3.45 -53.55
C SER A 637 -10.98 -2.71 -52.36
N GLU A 638 -11.56 -2.83 -51.17
CA GLU A 638 -11.14 -2.16 -49.94
C GLU A 638 -10.82 -3.19 -48.87
N ASN A 639 -9.77 -2.98 -48.07
CA ASN A 639 -9.44 -3.88 -46.95
C ASN A 639 -9.83 -3.33 -45.58
N LEU A 640 -10.38 -2.13 -45.51
CA LEU A 640 -10.64 -1.41 -44.27
C LEU A 640 -11.94 -0.61 -44.40
N ILE A 641 -12.87 -0.81 -43.46
CA ILE A 641 -14.04 0.07 -43.28
C ILE A 641 -13.85 0.89 -42.01
N ASP A 642 -14.15 2.18 -42.10
CA ASP A 642 -14.17 3.09 -40.96
C ASP A 642 -15.59 3.27 -40.42
N LEU A 643 -15.76 3.15 -39.11
CA LEU A 643 -17.01 3.40 -38.39
C LEU A 643 -16.82 4.52 -37.37
N TYR A 644 -17.61 5.57 -37.51
CA TYR A 644 -17.50 6.79 -36.73
C TYR A 644 -18.51 6.80 -35.60
N ALA A 645 -18.06 7.05 -34.38
CA ALA A 645 -18.94 7.21 -33.23
C ALA A 645 -19.74 8.53 -33.37
N ASN A 646 -21.07 8.41 -33.29
CA ASN A 646 -21.97 9.55 -33.16
C ASN A 646 -22.18 9.88 -31.68
N TRP A 647 -22.15 11.16 -31.33
CA TRP A 647 -22.12 11.64 -29.94
C TRP A 647 -23.14 12.75 -29.70
N GLU A 648 -23.75 12.72 -28.53
CA GLU A 648 -24.54 13.80 -27.95
C GLU A 648 -23.82 14.31 -26.71
N GLU A 649 -23.91 15.60 -26.40
CA GLU A 649 -23.27 16.15 -25.21
C GLU A 649 -24.12 15.88 -23.95
N LYS A 650 -23.48 15.40 -22.88
CA LYS A 650 -24.16 15.20 -21.58
C LYS A 650 -24.43 16.56 -20.93
N GLU A 651 -25.66 16.75 -20.49
CA GLU A 651 -26.04 17.80 -19.54
C GLU A 651 -25.88 17.33 -18.09
N PHE A 652 -25.43 18.23 -17.22
CA PHE A 652 -25.16 17.98 -15.81
C PHE A 652 -26.08 18.80 -14.91
N THR A 653 -26.56 18.19 -13.83
CA THR A 653 -27.38 18.84 -12.80
C THR A 653 -26.55 19.19 -11.56
N VAL A 654 -26.95 20.25 -10.86
CA VAL A 654 -26.39 20.63 -9.55
C VAL A 654 -27.50 20.57 -8.50
N LYS A 655 -27.22 19.97 -7.35
CA LYS A 655 -28.19 19.74 -6.27
C LYS A 655 -27.56 19.98 -4.89
N PHE A 656 -28.30 20.59 -3.98
CA PHE A 656 -27.98 20.67 -2.56
C PHE A 656 -29.07 19.92 -1.79
N SER A 657 -28.68 18.90 -1.01
CA SER A 657 -29.60 17.98 -0.34
C SER A 657 -29.48 18.08 1.17
N ALA A 658 -30.60 18.36 1.81
CA ALA A 658 -30.72 18.26 3.27
C ALA A 658 -30.75 16.80 3.77
N ASN A 659 -30.63 15.80 2.89
CA ASN A 659 -30.34 14.39 3.22
C ASN A 659 -31.32 13.76 4.25
N GLY A 660 -32.62 13.92 4.02
CA GLY A 660 -33.70 13.57 4.97
C GLY A 660 -34.04 14.66 6.01
N GLY A 661 -33.36 15.80 5.99
CA GLY A 661 -33.75 17.03 6.70
C GLY A 661 -34.55 17.98 5.80
N THR A 662 -35.06 19.07 6.36
CA THR A 662 -35.81 20.13 5.65
C THR A 662 -35.03 21.44 5.80
N PHE A 663 -34.84 22.19 4.70
CA PHE A 663 -34.14 23.49 4.75
C PHE A 663 -34.97 24.52 5.53
N SER A 664 -34.33 25.44 6.25
CA SER A 664 -35.04 26.50 6.96
C SER A 664 -35.71 27.47 5.96
N ASN A 665 -36.83 28.07 6.34
CA ASN A 665 -37.59 28.95 5.43
C ASN A 665 -36.82 30.21 5.02
N ASN A 666 -35.82 30.62 5.82
CA ASN A 666 -34.95 31.76 5.54
C ASN A 666 -33.69 31.38 4.73
N SER A 667 -33.45 30.08 4.47
CA SER A 667 -32.30 29.62 3.69
C SER A 667 -32.35 30.13 2.25
N ILE A 668 -31.18 30.34 1.64
CA ILE A 668 -31.04 30.77 0.23
C ILE A 668 -31.78 29.83 -0.74
N PHE A 669 -31.89 28.54 -0.40
CA PHE A 669 -32.58 27.53 -1.20
C PHE A 669 -34.10 27.70 -1.25
N LYS A 670 -34.71 28.26 -0.19
CA LYS A 670 -36.15 28.55 -0.15
C LYS A 670 -36.50 29.99 -0.52
N THR A 671 -35.61 30.94 -0.24
CA THR A 671 -35.82 32.35 -0.59
C THR A 671 -35.48 32.65 -2.06
N ASN A 672 -34.43 32.07 -2.64
CA ASN A 672 -34.07 32.29 -4.05
C ASN A 672 -34.68 31.23 -4.98
N THR A 673 -35.98 31.38 -5.23
CA THR A 673 -36.75 30.53 -6.17
C THR A 673 -36.43 30.78 -7.65
N LYS A 674 -35.57 31.76 -8.00
CA LYS A 674 -35.06 31.92 -9.37
C LYS A 674 -33.97 30.89 -9.67
N VAL A 675 -33.03 30.72 -8.73
CA VAL A 675 -31.92 29.76 -8.84
C VAL A 675 -32.40 28.33 -8.57
N PHE A 676 -33.21 28.13 -7.52
CA PHE A 676 -33.49 26.81 -6.97
C PHE A 676 -34.93 26.33 -7.18
N GLU A 677 -35.08 25.02 -7.33
CA GLU A 677 -36.34 24.27 -7.26
C GLU A 677 -36.24 23.25 -6.13
N ILE A 678 -37.10 23.33 -5.11
CA ILE A 678 -37.13 22.35 -4.02
C ILE A 678 -37.90 21.10 -4.46
N LYS A 679 -37.22 19.95 -4.42
CA LYS A 679 -37.81 18.60 -4.57
C LYS A 679 -37.67 17.83 -3.27
N LYS A 680 -38.34 16.68 -3.17
CA LYS A 680 -38.19 15.76 -2.04
C LYS A 680 -37.27 14.59 -2.38
N ASP A 681 -36.40 14.21 -1.45
CA ASP A 681 -35.66 12.94 -1.51
C ASP A 681 -36.53 11.76 -1.02
N LYS A 682 -35.98 10.53 -1.14
CA LYS A 682 -36.68 9.28 -0.74
C LYS A 682 -37.03 9.20 0.76
N ARG A 683 -36.52 10.11 1.61
CA ARG A 683 -36.81 10.22 3.05
C ARG A 683 -37.71 11.44 3.36
N GLY A 684 -38.28 12.09 2.35
CA GLY A 684 -39.07 13.32 2.52
C GLY A 684 -38.24 14.58 2.79
N GLY A 685 -36.90 14.50 2.72
CA GLY A 685 -36.01 15.65 2.91
C GLY A 685 -35.96 16.58 1.71
N ASP A 686 -35.61 17.85 1.93
CA ASP A 686 -35.51 18.85 0.86
C ASP A 686 -34.25 18.65 -0.01
N VAL A 687 -34.41 18.80 -1.32
CA VAL A 687 -33.32 18.86 -2.30
C VAL A 687 -33.52 20.09 -3.19
N ALA A 688 -32.64 21.07 -3.05
CA ALA A 688 -32.59 22.26 -3.87
C ALA A 688 -31.83 21.95 -5.16
N VAL A 689 -32.57 21.81 -6.27
CA VAL A 689 -32.01 21.59 -7.61
C VAL A 689 -31.77 22.95 -8.24
N VAL A 690 -30.57 23.20 -8.77
CA VAL A 690 -30.31 24.40 -9.60
C VAL A 690 -31.09 24.25 -10.91
N LYS A 691 -31.93 25.23 -11.24
CA LYS A 691 -32.89 25.16 -12.38
C LYS A 691 -32.24 25.11 -13.76
N LYS A 692 -30.93 25.27 -13.86
CA LYS A 692 -30.15 25.30 -15.11
C LYS A 692 -29.10 24.21 -15.09
N THR A 693 -29.07 23.41 -16.15
CA THR A 693 -28.03 22.41 -16.43
C THR A 693 -26.76 23.08 -16.97
N ALA A 694 -25.62 22.39 -16.85
CA ALA A 694 -24.38 22.76 -17.52
C ALA A 694 -24.01 21.72 -18.58
N LYS A 695 -23.32 22.14 -19.65
CA LYS A 695 -22.70 21.25 -20.64
C LYS A 695 -21.19 21.21 -20.46
N PHE A 696 -20.57 20.08 -20.80
CA PHE A 696 -19.13 19.88 -20.65
C PHE A 696 -18.31 20.91 -21.46
N SER A 697 -18.76 21.22 -22.68
CA SER A 697 -18.21 22.23 -23.58
C SER A 697 -18.22 23.66 -23.00
N GLU A 698 -19.18 24.01 -22.14
CA GLU A 698 -19.23 25.33 -21.52
C GLU A 698 -18.19 25.53 -20.41
N ASN A 699 -17.66 24.42 -19.85
CA ASN A 699 -16.58 24.42 -18.84
C ASN A 699 -16.86 25.34 -17.62
N ARG A 700 -18.15 25.56 -17.28
CA ARG A 700 -18.58 26.52 -16.26
C ARG A 700 -18.15 26.07 -14.86
N THR A 701 -17.78 27.05 -14.04
CA THR A 701 -17.73 26.87 -12.59
C THR A 701 -19.14 26.86 -12.02
N LEU A 702 -19.33 26.16 -10.89
CA LEU A 702 -20.58 26.09 -10.13
C LEU A 702 -21.19 27.48 -9.92
N ILE A 703 -20.36 28.44 -9.50
CA ILE A 703 -20.85 29.78 -9.22
C ILE A 703 -21.23 30.56 -10.49
N ASN A 704 -20.53 30.36 -11.61
CA ASN A 704 -20.89 30.99 -12.88
C ASN A 704 -22.13 30.36 -13.54
N LEU A 705 -22.45 29.10 -13.22
CA LEU A 705 -23.75 28.50 -13.56
C LEU A 705 -24.88 29.18 -12.76
N ILE A 706 -24.72 29.27 -11.44
CA ILE A 706 -25.70 29.87 -10.51
C ILE A 706 -25.93 31.36 -10.81
N LYS A 707 -24.85 32.15 -11.00
CA LYS A 707 -24.96 33.58 -11.35
C LYS A 707 -25.74 33.84 -12.63
N SER A 708 -25.66 32.93 -13.60
CA SER A 708 -26.45 33.01 -14.83
C SER A 708 -27.96 32.71 -14.66
N LEU A 709 -28.43 32.65 -13.40
CA LEU A 709 -29.83 32.73 -12.96
C LEU A 709 -30.06 33.90 -11.97
N ASP A 710 -29.08 34.23 -11.12
CA ASP A 710 -29.10 35.41 -10.24
C ASP A 710 -27.68 35.87 -9.85
N ASP A 711 -27.21 36.99 -10.42
CA ASP A 711 -25.84 37.52 -10.23
C ASP A 711 -25.50 37.92 -8.79
N ASN A 712 -26.52 38.13 -7.93
CA ASN A 712 -26.34 38.47 -6.53
C ASN A 712 -25.76 37.32 -5.69
N VAL A 713 -25.81 36.08 -6.20
CA VAL A 713 -25.32 34.89 -5.50
C VAL A 713 -23.82 34.71 -5.75
N ASN A 714 -23.05 34.53 -4.69
CA ASN A 714 -21.60 34.32 -4.72
C ASN A 714 -21.20 33.05 -3.94
N ILE A 715 -19.91 32.70 -3.92
CA ILE A 715 -19.43 31.47 -3.27
C ILE A 715 -19.54 31.53 -1.74
N ASP A 716 -19.54 32.74 -1.18
CA ASP A 716 -19.61 33.03 0.26
C ASP A 716 -21.06 33.22 0.75
N THR A 717 -22.05 33.01 -0.13
CA THR A 717 -23.48 33.19 0.19
C THR A 717 -23.91 32.12 1.21
N PRO A 718 -24.50 32.51 2.36
CA PRO A 718 -24.87 31.58 3.42
C PRO A 718 -25.69 30.39 2.93
N GLY A 719 -25.20 29.18 3.25
CA GLY A 719 -25.78 27.91 2.81
C GLY A 719 -25.23 27.35 1.49
N ILE A 720 -24.69 28.20 0.61
CA ILE A 720 -23.93 27.75 -0.59
C ILE A 720 -22.44 27.59 -0.25
N SER A 721 -21.92 28.41 0.67
CA SER A 721 -20.53 28.33 1.12
C SER A 721 -20.16 26.93 1.64
N GLY A 722 -18.95 26.47 1.31
CA GLY A 722 -18.48 25.13 1.70
C GLY A 722 -18.05 25.00 3.16
N LYS A 723 -17.88 26.12 3.86
CA LYS A 723 -17.25 26.23 5.18
C LYS A 723 -17.98 27.22 6.09
N ALA A 724 -17.79 27.04 7.40
CA ALA A 724 -18.08 28.01 8.46
C ALA A 724 -16.81 28.24 9.31
N ASP A 725 -16.76 29.37 10.03
CA ASP A 725 -15.59 29.75 10.83
C ASP A 725 -15.66 29.22 12.29
N SER A 726 -16.83 28.72 12.74
CA SER A 726 -16.98 27.92 13.97
C SER A 726 -17.94 26.73 13.79
N ASP A 727 -17.93 25.79 14.74
CA ASP A 727 -18.87 24.66 14.90
C ASP A 727 -20.27 25.08 15.41
N SER A 728 -20.45 26.38 15.61
CA SER A 728 -21.57 27.03 16.30
C SER A 728 -22.16 28.17 15.44
N ASP A 729 -21.62 28.38 14.24
CA ASP A 729 -22.01 29.40 13.29
C ASP A 729 -23.46 29.19 12.83
N THR A 730 -24.28 30.25 12.97
CA THR A 730 -25.71 30.23 12.66
C THR A 730 -26.01 30.13 11.17
N THR A 731 -25.06 30.46 10.30
CA THR A 731 -25.21 30.35 8.84
C THR A 731 -25.32 28.91 8.36
N TYR A 732 -24.70 27.96 9.07
CA TYR A 732 -24.82 26.53 8.80
C TYR A 732 -25.76 25.82 9.80
N THR A 733 -25.67 26.10 11.11
CA THR A 733 -26.47 25.38 12.11
C THR A 733 -27.98 25.59 11.95
N ASN A 734 -28.41 26.74 11.39
CA ASN A 734 -29.81 27.01 11.05
C ASN A 734 -30.15 26.79 9.56
N LEU A 735 -29.25 26.19 8.77
CA LEU A 735 -29.47 25.99 7.32
C LEU A 735 -30.59 24.98 7.04
N ALA A 736 -30.65 23.92 7.83
CA ALA A 736 -31.67 22.88 7.77
C ALA A 736 -31.93 22.30 9.16
N ALA A 737 -33.09 21.66 9.34
CA ALA A 737 -33.44 20.90 10.53
C ALA A 737 -33.86 19.48 10.15
N ARG A 738 -33.53 18.50 11.00
CA ARG A 738 -34.01 17.12 10.90
C ARG A 738 -34.40 16.64 12.29
N LYS A 739 -35.69 16.33 12.47
CA LYS A 739 -36.28 15.92 13.75
C LYS A 739 -35.49 14.74 14.33
N TYR A 740 -35.12 14.82 15.61
CA TYR A 740 -34.25 13.86 16.34
C TYR A 740 -32.76 13.80 15.95
N TYR A 741 -32.27 14.59 14.99
CA TYR A 741 -30.85 14.61 14.59
C TYR A 741 -30.21 15.99 14.83
N THR A 742 -28.89 16.00 15.00
CA THR A 742 -28.04 17.19 15.03
C THR A 742 -27.24 17.26 13.72
N LEU A 743 -27.14 18.46 13.15
CA LEU A 743 -26.34 18.73 11.95
C LEU A 743 -24.85 18.65 12.28
N LYS A 744 -24.04 18.05 11.41
CA LYS A 744 -22.61 17.79 11.64
C LYS A 744 -21.74 18.33 10.51
N ASN A 745 -20.55 18.79 10.91
CA ASN A 745 -19.50 19.29 10.03
C ASN A 745 -18.28 18.34 10.04
N LYS A 746 -17.26 18.70 9.27
CA LYS A 746 -15.90 18.18 9.35
C LYS A 746 -14.96 19.33 9.71
N ASP A 747 -14.41 19.31 10.92
CA ASP A 747 -13.29 20.15 11.33
C ASP A 747 -12.00 19.77 10.58
N GLU A 748 -11.33 20.79 10.06
CA GLU A 748 -9.92 20.78 9.71
C GLU A 748 -9.26 22.04 10.28
N SER A 749 -8.25 21.84 11.12
CA SER A 749 -7.49 22.91 11.74
C SER A 749 -6.00 22.80 11.41
N TYR A 750 -5.35 23.95 11.26
CA TYR A 750 -3.90 24.05 11.04
C TYR A 750 -3.31 25.19 11.89
N SER A 751 -2.09 24.99 12.37
CA SER A 751 -1.41 25.96 13.25
C SER A 751 -0.28 26.68 12.52
N ILE A 752 -0.35 28.02 12.47
CA ILE A 752 0.73 28.89 11.99
C ILE A 752 1.16 29.83 13.12
N PHE A 753 2.46 29.87 13.43
CA PHE A 753 3.04 30.73 14.48
C PHE A 753 2.36 30.63 15.87
N GLY A 754 1.75 29.47 16.18
CA GLY A 754 1.01 29.25 17.43
C GLY A 754 -0.48 29.61 17.38
N ILE A 755 -0.95 30.23 16.29
CA ILE A 755 -2.37 30.48 16.03
C ILE A 755 -2.95 29.28 15.28
N THR A 756 -3.94 28.62 15.87
CA THR A 756 -4.70 27.56 15.20
C THR A 756 -5.90 28.17 14.48
N ILE A 757 -5.96 27.97 13.16
CA ILE A 757 -7.06 28.37 12.31
C ILE A 757 -7.86 27.11 11.96
N GLY A 758 -9.11 27.06 12.41
CA GLY A 758 -10.08 26.02 12.05
C GLY A 758 -10.87 26.37 10.80
N SER A 759 -11.51 25.36 10.19
CA SER A 759 -12.48 25.54 9.11
C SER A 759 -13.45 24.36 9.12
N TYR A 760 -14.75 24.66 9.28
CA TYR A 760 -15.78 23.66 9.54
C TYR A 760 -16.60 23.40 8.28
N TYR A 761 -16.34 22.28 7.60
CA TYR A 761 -16.97 21.94 6.32
C TYR A 761 -18.26 21.14 6.54
N TYR A 762 -19.42 21.68 6.17
CA TYR A 762 -20.73 21.07 6.43
C TYR A 762 -21.41 20.44 5.20
N TRP A 763 -20.86 20.66 4.00
CA TRP A 763 -21.25 19.96 2.77
C TRP A 763 -20.35 18.75 2.51
N PHE A 764 -20.96 17.65 2.06
CA PHE A 764 -20.29 16.39 1.72
C PHE A 764 -20.66 15.93 0.30
N LYS A 765 -19.79 15.14 -0.34
CA LYS A 765 -20.04 14.60 -1.70
C LYS A 765 -20.93 13.35 -1.69
N ASP A 766 -21.02 12.68 -0.55
CA ASP A 766 -21.74 11.42 -0.36
C ASP A 766 -22.81 11.52 0.75
N LYS A 767 -23.81 10.63 0.68
CA LYS A 767 -24.95 10.63 1.61
C LYS A 767 -24.59 10.24 3.05
N ASN A 768 -23.43 9.62 3.26
CA ASN A 768 -23.00 9.15 4.58
C ASN A 768 -22.08 10.20 5.26
N GLY A 769 -21.68 11.24 4.51
CA GLY A 769 -20.79 12.30 4.99
C GLY A 769 -19.39 11.77 5.31
N THR A 770 -18.83 10.98 4.40
CA THR A 770 -17.48 10.41 4.48
C THR A 770 -16.44 11.29 3.78
N GLU A 771 -16.79 11.90 2.64
CA GLU A 771 -15.91 12.85 1.92
C GLU A 771 -16.51 14.26 1.92
N LYS A 772 -15.79 15.24 2.47
CA LYS A 772 -16.21 16.64 2.44
C LYS A 772 -16.27 17.19 1.00
N ALA A 773 -17.18 18.11 0.75
CA ALA A 773 -17.21 18.89 -0.48
C ALA A 773 -16.37 20.15 -0.32
N SER A 774 -15.44 20.38 -1.24
CA SER A 774 -14.76 21.67 -1.40
C SER A 774 -15.55 22.50 -2.41
N ILE A 775 -16.27 23.50 -1.93
CA ILE A 775 -17.04 24.45 -2.74
C ILE A 775 -16.25 25.76 -2.81
N ASP A 776 -15.65 26.04 -3.97
CA ASP A 776 -14.83 27.22 -4.23
C ASP A 776 -15.13 27.82 -5.63
N ASN A 777 -14.54 28.99 -5.93
CA ASN A 777 -14.75 29.71 -7.19
C ASN A 777 -14.28 28.95 -8.45
N ASN A 778 -13.43 27.92 -8.31
CA ASN A 778 -12.86 27.12 -9.40
C ASN A 778 -13.58 25.77 -9.62
N LEU A 779 -14.47 25.35 -8.72
CA LEU A 779 -15.21 24.09 -8.82
C LEU A 779 -16.04 24.05 -10.12
N ARG A 780 -15.74 23.11 -11.02
CA ARG A 780 -16.38 22.98 -12.34
C ARG A 780 -17.52 21.97 -12.34
N VAL A 781 -18.60 22.28 -13.08
CA VAL A 781 -19.75 21.39 -13.28
C VAL A 781 -19.47 20.45 -14.45
N ASN A 782 -18.52 19.54 -14.24
CA ASN A 782 -18.03 18.57 -15.23
C ASN A 782 -18.54 17.13 -15.01
N ASP A 783 -19.41 16.96 -14.00
CA ASP A 783 -20.34 15.83 -13.85
C ASP A 783 -21.58 16.31 -13.04
N ASP A 784 -22.56 15.44 -12.81
CA ASP A 784 -23.67 15.72 -11.88
C ASP A 784 -23.14 15.94 -10.45
N LEU A 785 -23.38 17.13 -9.89
CA LEU A 785 -22.96 17.49 -8.55
C LEU A 785 -24.16 17.36 -7.58
N THR A 786 -23.99 16.62 -6.49
CA THR A 786 -24.90 16.69 -5.35
C THR A 786 -24.10 16.88 -4.07
N PHE A 787 -24.42 17.92 -3.32
CA PHE A 787 -23.89 18.19 -1.99
C PHE A 787 -24.89 17.71 -0.94
N TYR A 788 -24.43 16.98 0.08
CA TYR A 788 -25.24 16.42 1.14
C TYR A 788 -24.89 17.03 2.50
N LEU A 789 -25.90 17.34 3.32
CA LEU A 789 -25.70 17.61 4.75
C LEU A 789 -25.52 16.30 5.53
N LYS A 790 -24.70 16.33 6.59
CA LYS A 790 -24.47 15.18 7.48
C LYS A 790 -25.28 15.29 8.77
N TRP A 791 -25.95 14.20 9.14
CA TRP A 791 -26.77 14.12 10.36
C TRP A 791 -26.25 13.02 11.28
N GLU A 792 -26.23 13.30 12.58
CA GLU A 792 -26.01 12.32 13.65
C GLU A 792 -27.20 12.40 14.61
N ILE A 793 -27.57 11.29 15.25
CA ILE A 793 -28.72 11.26 16.16
C ILE A 793 -28.42 12.13 17.39
N ASN A 794 -29.42 12.89 17.84
CA ASN A 794 -29.30 13.71 19.04
C ASN A 794 -29.03 12.79 20.25
N PRO A 795 -27.99 13.03 21.08
CA PRO A 795 -27.60 12.12 22.15
C PRO A 795 -28.69 11.85 23.21
N ASN A 796 -29.71 12.71 23.29
CA ASN A 796 -30.87 12.53 24.16
C ASN A 796 -31.92 11.53 23.59
N VAL A 797 -31.77 11.07 22.35
CA VAL A 797 -32.69 10.14 21.67
C VAL A 797 -31.99 8.79 21.50
N LYS A 798 -32.48 7.75 22.17
CA LYS A 798 -31.90 6.41 22.05
C LYS A 798 -32.36 5.76 20.75
N GLN A 799 -31.41 5.42 19.88
CA GLN A 799 -31.63 4.54 18.73
C GLN A 799 -31.63 3.06 19.16
N ILE A 800 -32.43 2.25 18.47
CA ILE A 800 -32.55 0.80 18.62
C ILE A 800 -32.47 0.24 17.20
N GLN A 801 -31.26 -0.13 16.78
CA GLN A 801 -31.02 -0.64 15.43
C GLN A 801 -30.73 -2.14 15.40
N GLN A 802 -31.09 -2.80 14.30
CA GLN A 802 -30.71 -4.18 13.99
C GLN A 802 -30.68 -4.36 12.47
N GLU A 803 -29.48 -4.57 11.94
CA GLU A 803 -29.22 -4.69 10.51
C GLU A 803 -29.26 -6.15 10.05
N ASP A 804 -29.49 -6.36 8.75
CA ASP A 804 -29.44 -7.64 8.04
C ASP A 804 -30.20 -8.78 8.72
N ILE A 805 -31.41 -8.49 9.23
CA ILE A 805 -32.34 -9.50 9.73
C ILE A 805 -32.67 -10.48 8.59
N ASN A 806 -32.26 -11.73 8.73
CA ASN A 806 -32.49 -12.76 7.73
C ASN A 806 -33.96 -13.18 7.72
N LEU A 807 -34.64 -12.99 6.58
CA LEU A 807 -35.97 -13.51 6.33
C LEU A 807 -35.86 -14.81 5.51
N PRO A 808 -36.36 -15.95 6.01
CA PRO A 808 -36.55 -17.14 5.18
C PRO A 808 -37.47 -16.79 4.01
N ALA A 809 -36.98 -17.03 2.80
CA ALA A 809 -37.60 -16.62 1.56
C ALA A 809 -37.53 -17.73 0.52
N ASP A 810 -38.43 -17.72 -0.47
CA ASP A 810 -38.35 -18.68 -1.58
C ASP A 810 -38.99 -18.18 -2.87
N LEU A 811 -38.70 -18.88 -3.97
CA LEU A 811 -39.40 -18.74 -5.25
C LEU A 811 -40.24 -20.00 -5.48
N LEU A 812 -41.44 -19.85 -6.05
CA LEU A 812 -42.35 -20.95 -6.35
C LEU A 812 -42.98 -20.83 -7.74
N THR A 813 -43.35 -21.97 -8.30
CA THR A 813 -44.35 -22.11 -9.37
C THR A 813 -45.50 -22.96 -8.84
N GLY A 814 -46.70 -22.37 -8.78
CA GLY A 814 -47.75 -22.86 -7.89
C GLY A 814 -47.27 -22.91 -6.43
N GLU A 815 -47.41 -24.06 -5.78
CA GLU A 815 -46.87 -24.34 -4.43
C GLU A 815 -45.54 -25.14 -4.46
N ASN A 816 -44.86 -25.24 -5.61
CA ASN A 816 -43.60 -25.99 -5.75
C ASN A 816 -42.38 -25.04 -5.78
N THR A 817 -41.43 -25.24 -4.84
CA THR A 817 -40.16 -24.50 -4.73
C THR A 817 -39.08 -24.92 -5.74
N ALA A 818 -39.28 -26.04 -6.45
CA ALA A 818 -38.34 -26.64 -7.40
C ALA A 818 -36.96 -27.02 -6.80
N THR A 819 -36.98 -27.72 -5.66
CA THR A 819 -35.82 -28.44 -5.10
C THR A 819 -35.13 -29.36 -6.12
N THR A 820 -35.90 -29.89 -7.07
CA THR A 820 -35.41 -30.37 -8.36
C THR A 820 -36.02 -29.52 -9.47
N ALA A 821 -35.30 -29.37 -10.58
CA ALA A 821 -35.69 -28.44 -11.65
C ALA A 821 -37.10 -28.74 -12.20
N TYR A 822 -37.97 -27.73 -12.16
CA TYR A 822 -39.38 -27.85 -12.49
C TYR A 822 -39.58 -28.09 -14.00
N LYS A 823 -40.34 -29.13 -14.36
CA LYS A 823 -40.51 -29.58 -15.75
C LYS A 823 -41.44 -28.67 -16.54
N VAL A 824 -41.01 -28.24 -17.72
CA VAL A 824 -41.73 -27.29 -18.57
C VAL A 824 -41.68 -27.65 -20.06
N THR A 825 -42.74 -27.30 -20.79
CA THR A 825 -42.86 -27.51 -22.24
C THR A 825 -42.65 -26.19 -22.99
N PRO A 826 -41.98 -26.17 -24.17
CA PRO A 826 -41.84 -24.97 -24.99
C PRO A 826 -43.21 -24.35 -25.34
N GLY A 827 -43.30 -23.02 -25.25
CA GLY A 827 -44.55 -22.28 -25.46
C GLY A 827 -45.51 -22.23 -24.26
N GLN A 828 -45.25 -22.98 -23.17
CA GLN A 828 -46.03 -22.93 -21.92
C GLN A 828 -45.97 -21.54 -21.26
N THR A 829 -47.00 -21.20 -20.48
CA THR A 829 -47.06 -20.00 -19.64
C THR A 829 -47.16 -20.40 -18.16
N ILE A 830 -46.43 -19.71 -17.29
CA ILE A 830 -46.23 -20.06 -15.87
C ILE A 830 -46.29 -18.80 -14.99
N ASP A 831 -46.97 -18.89 -13.84
CA ASP A 831 -46.98 -17.86 -12.78
C ASP A 831 -45.84 -18.14 -11.79
N PHE A 832 -44.99 -17.14 -11.51
CA PHE A 832 -43.90 -17.24 -10.53
C PHE A 832 -44.19 -16.38 -9.29
N THR A 833 -44.06 -16.98 -8.11
CA THR A 833 -44.33 -16.35 -6.81
C THR A 833 -43.07 -16.26 -5.97
N GLY A 834 -42.71 -15.05 -5.53
CA GLY A 834 -41.75 -14.86 -4.43
C GLY A 834 -42.50 -14.90 -3.09
N THR A 835 -41.96 -15.61 -2.10
CA THR A 835 -42.52 -15.68 -0.74
C THR A 835 -41.49 -15.30 0.32
N ILE A 836 -41.96 -14.77 1.45
CA ILE A 836 -41.18 -14.59 2.69
C ILE A 836 -41.99 -15.06 3.91
N THR A 837 -41.33 -15.71 4.87
CA THR A 837 -41.97 -16.16 6.11
C THR A 837 -42.12 -14.99 7.10
N ALA A 838 -43.37 -14.67 7.48
CA ALA A 838 -43.67 -13.51 8.33
C ALA A 838 -43.35 -13.74 9.82
N SER A 839 -43.17 -14.99 10.26
CA SER A 839 -42.91 -15.34 11.66
C SER A 839 -41.71 -14.59 12.25
N VAL A 840 -40.64 -14.36 11.48
CA VAL A 840 -39.46 -13.60 11.92
C VAL A 840 -39.81 -12.15 12.26
N VAL A 841 -40.72 -11.52 11.50
CA VAL A 841 -41.21 -10.16 11.78
C VAL A 841 -42.09 -10.15 13.03
N LYS A 842 -43.00 -11.14 13.15
CA LYS A 842 -43.86 -11.33 14.33
C LYS A 842 -43.05 -11.56 15.61
N ASP A 843 -41.98 -12.34 15.55
CA ASP A 843 -41.14 -12.66 16.71
C ASP A 843 -40.08 -11.60 17.03
N GLN A 844 -39.58 -10.85 16.04
CA GLN A 844 -38.78 -9.64 16.28
C GLN A 844 -39.58 -8.61 17.08
N MET A 845 -40.87 -8.43 16.78
CA MET A 845 -41.74 -7.53 17.54
C MET A 845 -41.95 -8.00 18.99
N LYS A 846 -42.25 -9.29 19.23
CA LYS A 846 -42.32 -9.87 20.59
C LYS A 846 -40.98 -9.75 21.34
N THR A 847 -39.86 -9.75 20.61
CA THR A 847 -38.51 -9.58 21.17
C THR A 847 -38.22 -8.13 21.56
N ILE A 848 -38.78 -7.15 20.83
CA ILE A 848 -38.76 -5.73 21.21
C ILE A 848 -39.60 -5.51 22.47
N GLU A 849 -40.80 -6.08 22.54
CA GLU A 849 -41.69 -5.99 23.72
C GLU A 849 -41.01 -6.50 24.99
N LYS A 850 -40.36 -7.67 24.92
CA LYS A 850 -39.57 -8.25 26.02
C LYS A 850 -38.39 -7.37 26.45
N LYS A 851 -37.79 -6.58 25.55
CA LYS A 851 -36.74 -5.59 25.86
C LYS A 851 -37.29 -4.34 26.57
N PHE A 852 -38.60 -4.13 26.56
CA PHE A 852 -39.30 -3.01 27.22
C PHE A 852 -40.35 -3.48 28.23
N ASN A 853 -39.98 -4.48 29.03
CA ASN A 853 -40.80 -5.08 30.10
C ASN A 853 -41.29 -4.10 31.19
N THR A 854 -40.85 -2.83 31.18
CA THR A 854 -41.35 -1.75 32.03
C THR A 854 -42.63 -1.09 31.51
N VAL A 855 -43.09 -1.42 30.29
CA VAL A 855 -44.31 -0.91 29.68
C VAL A 855 -45.35 -2.03 29.57
N ASN A 856 -46.53 -1.83 30.14
CA ASN A 856 -47.59 -2.83 30.11
C ASN A 856 -48.31 -2.82 28.75
N ALA A 857 -48.85 -3.97 28.32
CA ALA A 857 -49.66 -4.06 27.09
C ALA A 857 -50.89 -3.13 27.09
N LYS A 858 -51.47 -2.84 28.27
CA LYS A 858 -52.57 -1.86 28.47
C LYS A 858 -52.17 -0.38 28.26
N ASP A 859 -50.92 -0.12 27.93
CA ASP A 859 -50.34 1.21 27.69
C ASP A 859 -49.76 1.33 26.27
N TYR A 860 -49.91 0.30 25.41
CA TYR A 860 -49.45 0.28 24.01
C TYR A 860 -50.22 1.24 23.08
N ASP A 861 -51.42 1.64 23.48
CA ASP A 861 -52.22 2.71 22.87
C ASP A 861 -51.59 4.10 23.07
N LYS A 862 -50.91 4.31 24.21
CA LYS A 862 -50.28 5.58 24.62
C LYS A 862 -48.86 5.76 24.06
N ILE A 863 -48.28 4.73 23.46
CA ILE A 863 -47.02 4.83 22.72
C ILE A 863 -47.35 5.39 21.33
N THR A 864 -47.10 6.67 21.10
CA THR A 864 -47.29 7.29 19.77
C THR A 864 -46.15 6.92 18.83
N LEU A 865 -46.48 6.73 17.55
CA LEU A 865 -45.53 6.46 16.48
C LEU A 865 -45.55 7.61 15.48
N GLU A 866 -44.37 8.16 15.19
CA GLU A 866 -44.15 9.21 14.21
C GLU A 866 -43.10 8.79 13.18
N ASP A 867 -43.09 9.48 12.03
CA ASP A 867 -42.13 9.31 10.94
C ASP A 867 -42.01 7.85 10.41
N MET A 868 -43.03 7.03 10.66
CA MET A 868 -42.97 5.59 10.42
C MET A 868 -43.01 5.24 8.93
N THR A 869 -42.04 4.44 8.51
CA THR A 869 -41.98 3.86 7.17
C THR A 869 -41.56 2.39 7.24
N SER A 870 -42.07 1.57 6.34
CA SER A 870 -41.59 0.21 6.14
C SER A 870 -41.72 -0.19 4.68
N SER A 871 -40.73 -0.91 4.16
CA SER A 871 -40.65 -1.27 2.75
C SER A 871 -40.06 -2.66 2.53
N PHE A 872 -40.56 -3.34 1.50
CA PHE A 872 -39.98 -4.55 0.91
C PHE A 872 -39.71 -4.26 -0.57
N MET A 873 -38.48 -4.48 -1.01
CA MET A 873 -38.06 -4.40 -2.40
C MET A 873 -37.69 -5.81 -2.88
N ALA A 874 -38.48 -6.35 -3.80
CA ALA A 874 -38.27 -7.64 -4.42
C ALA A 874 -37.76 -7.47 -5.87
N THR A 875 -36.88 -8.36 -6.31
CA THR A 875 -36.43 -8.45 -7.71
C THR A 875 -36.68 -9.83 -8.28
N PHE A 876 -36.93 -9.89 -9.59
CA PHE A 876 -37.11 -11.12 -10.37
C PHE A 876 -36.40 -10.95 -11.71
N THR A 877 -35.31 -11.68 -11.91
CA THR A 877 -34.51 -11.66 -13.15
C THR A 877 -34.79 -12.92 -13.95
N ILE A 878 -35.36 -12.73 -15.14
CA ILE A 878 -35.71 -13.82 -16.05
C ILE A 878 -34.52 -14.14 -16.97
N PRO A 879 -34.13 -15.43 -17.12
CA PRO A 879 -33.00 -15.83 -17.95
C PRO A 879 -33.32 -15.82 -19.46
N ASP A 880 -32.37 -16.24 -20.27
CA ASP A 880 -32.62 -16.62 -21.67
C ASP A 880 -33.38 -17.95 -21.78
N GLY A 881 -34.10 -18.13 -22.90
CA GLY A 881 -35.10 -19.18 -23.06
C GLY A 881 -36.49 -18.85 -22.46
N LEU A 882 -36.59 -17.83 -21.61
CA LEU A 882 -37.84 -17.32 -21.04
C LEU A 882 -38.10 -15.86 -21.44
N THR A 883 -39.38 -15.46 -21.44
CA THR A 883 -39.86 -14.13 -21.82
C THR A 883 -40.89 -13.60 -20.80
N LEU A 884 -40.75 -12.34 -20.39
CA LEU A 884 -41.71 -11.62 -19.56
C LEU A 884 -43.02 -11.33 -20.34
N PRO A 885 -44.20 -11.34 -19.71
CA PRO A 885 -45.43 -10.87 -20.33
C PRO A 885 -45.35 -9.37 -20.65
N GLU A 886 -46.12 -8.94 -21.64
CA GLU A 886 -46.24 -7.53 -22.00
C GLU A 886 -46.97 -6.74 -20.92
N ASN A 887 -46.52 -5.51 -20.67
CA ASN A 887 -47.19 -4.53 -19.78
C ASN A 887 -47.34 -4.95 -18.29
N ILE A 888 -46.27 -5.48 -17.68
CA ILE A 888 -46.21 -5.67 -16.22
C ILE A 888 -46.37 -4.31 -15.52
N THR A 889 -47.39 -4.20 -14.67
CA THR A 889 -47.71 -3.00 -13.87
C THR A 889 -48.17 -3.40 -12.48
N LYS A 890 -48.43 -2.43 -11.59
CA LYS A 890 -48.97 -2.66 -10.25
C LYS A 890 -50.23 -3.55 -10.25
N ASN A 891 -51.08 -3.40 -11.26
CA ASN A 891 -52.38 -4.05 -11.35
C ASN A 891 -52.31 -5.49 -11.90
N THR A 892 -51.18 -5.88 -12.51
CA THR A 892 -50.96 -7.26 -13.01
C THR A 892 -50.30 -8.15 -11.97
N LEU A 893 -49.76 -7.58 -10.89
CA LEU A 893 -49.09 -8.32 -9.81
C LEU A 893 -50.10 -8.69 -8.72
N LYS A 894 -50.02 -9.93 -8.22
CA LYS A 894 -50.87 -10.41 -7.12
C LYS A 894 -50.08 -10.30 -5.81
N LEU A 895 -50.68 -9.75 -4.75
CA LEU A 895 -50.17 -9.81 -3.38
C LEU A 895 -51.06 -10.72 -2.53
N ASP A 896 -50.45 -11.51 -1.66
CA ASP A 896 -51.13 -12.35 -0.66
C ASP A 896 -50.34 -12.30 0.68
N GLY A 897 -51.02 -12.53 1.80
CA GLY A 897 -50.48 -12.44 3.17
C GLY A 897 -50.11 -11.03 3.67
N PHE A 898 -49.89 -10.06 2.78
CA PHE A 898 -49.58 -8.65 3.11
C PHE A 898 -50.72 -7.88 3.80
N SER A 899 -51.96 -8.40 3.75
CA SER A 899 -53.18 -7.73 4.21
C SER A 899 -53.42 -6.37 3.54
N ASP A 900 -54.40 -5.60 4.01
CA ASP A 900 -54.58 -4.20 3.56
C ASP A 900 -53.51 -3.24 4.15
N THR A 901 -52.51 -3.78 4.85
CA THR A 901 -51.48 -3.03 5.58
C THR A 901 -50.38 -2.50 4.66
N PHE A 902 -50.09 -3.19 3.55
CA PHE A 902 -49.05 -2.83 2.57
C PHE A 902 -49.65 -2.61 1.17
N ALA A 903 -48.93 -1.91 0.29
CA ALA A 903 -49.33 -1.66 -1.09
C ALA A 903 -48.12 -1.54 -2.03
N ILE A 904 -48.31 -1.86 -3.32
CA ILE A 904 -47.26 -1.73 -4.34
C ILE A 904 -47.04 -0.24 -4.65
N GLN A 905 -45.90 0.30 -4.21
CA GLN A 905 -45.51 1.69 -4.42
C GLN A 905 -44.86 1.92 -5.77
N ASP A 906 -44.08 0.98 -6.29
CA ASP A 906 -43.39 1.10 -7.59
C ASP A 906 -43.17 -0.25 -8.26
N VAL A 907 -43.14 -0.27 -9.59
CA VAL A 907 -42.82 -1.43 -10.43
C VAL A 907 -41.96 -0.95 -11.60
N GLN A 908 -40.73 -1.44 -11.68
CA GLN A 908 -39.79 -1.10 -12.73
C GLN A 908 -39.40 -2.38 -13.49
N VAL A 909 -39.59 -2.38 -14.81
CA VAL A 909 -39.05 -3.41 -15.69
C VAL A 909 -37.86 -2.81 -16.43
N LYS A 910 -36.70 -3.45 -16.30
CA LYS A 910 -35.49 -3.06 -17.04
C LYS A 910 -34.78 -4.31 -17.54
N ASP A 911 -34.43 -4.33 -18.82
CA ASP A 911 -33.82 -5.47 -19.49
C ASP A 911 -34.72 -6.73 -19.33
N LYS A 912 -34.33 -7.73 -18.52
CA LYS A 912 -35.18 -8.88 -18.13
C LYS A 912 -35.49 -8.94 -16.62
N THR A 913 -35.22 -7.87 -15.88
CA THR A 913 -35.44 -7.79 -14.43
C THR A 913 -36.66 -6.94 -14.10
N VAL A 914 -37.59 -7.52 -13.34
CA VAL A 914 -38.70 -6.82 -12.70
C VAL A 914 -38.28 -6.49 -11.26
N THR A 915 -38.39 -5.21 -10.87
CA THR A 915 -38.17 -4.74 -9.50
C THR A 915 -39.48 -4.18 -8.97
N VAL A 916 -39.92 -4.67 -7.81
CA VAL A 916 -41.18 -4.26 -7.17
C VAL A 916 -40.88 -3.68 -5.80
N THR A 917 -41.40 -2.49 -5.52
CA THR A 917 -41.33 -1.86 -4.20
C THR A 917 -42.72 -1.88 -3.55
N ILE A 918 -42.83 -2.56 -2.41
CA ILE A 918 -44.03 -2.66 -1.59
C ILE A 918 -43.81 -1.84 -0.31
N ASN A 919 -44.68 -0.88 -0.02
CA ASN A 919 -44.57 -0.01 1.16
C ASN A 919 -45.75 -0.20 2.11
N LEU A 920 -45.50 0.05 3.40
CA LEU A 920 -46.52 0.19 4.44
C LEU A 920 -47.43 1.38 4.14
N LYS A 921 -48.75 1.22 4.31
CA LYS A 921 -49.71 2.32 4.18
C LYS A 921 -49.65 3.28 5.38
N SER A 922 -49.95 4.55 5.13
CA SER A 922 -50.19 5.55 6.16
C SER A 922 -51.46 5.25 6.97
N GLY A 923 -51.44 5.47 8.28
CA GLY A 923 -52.62 5.39 9.15
C GLY A 923 -52.35 4.82 10.54
N ILE A 924 -51.27 4.03 10.69
CA ILE A 924 -50.81 3.52 11.99
C ILE A 924 -50.03 4.62 12.72
N THR A 925 -50.54 5.05 13.88
CA THR A 925 -49.99 6.16 14.69
C THR A 925 -49.71 5.78 16.15
N THR A 926 -49.97 4.53 16.53
CA THR A 926 -49.71 3.99 17.89
C THR A 926 -49.09 2.59 17.84
N TYR A 927 -48.39 2.19 18.89
CA TYR A 927 -47.79 0.86 18.97
C TYR A 927 -48.83 -0.26 18.95
N ALA A 928 -49.98 -0.07 19.60
CA ALA A 928 -51.10 -1.04 19.55
C ALA A 928 -51.63 -1.25 18.11
N ALA A 929 -51.71 -0.19 17.30
CA ALA A 929 -52.10 -0.30 15.89
C ALA A 929 -51.03 -1.03 15.06
N LEU A 930 -49.74 -0.76 15.30
CA LEU A 930 -48.63 -1.50 14.67
C LEU A 930 -48.62 -2.98 15.10
N GLN A 931 -48.91 -3.27 16.36
CA GLN A 931 -48.95 -4.64 16.88
C GLN A 931 -50.08 -5.44 16.25
N THR A 932 -51.26 -4.83 16.10
CA THR A 932 -52.39 -5.43 15.39
C THR A 932 -52.03 -5.69 13.92
N ALA A 933 -51.40 -4.72 13.26
CA ALA A 933 -50.96 -4.85 11.88
C ALA A 933 -49.97 -6.01 11.68
N VAL A 934 -48.97 -6.17 12.55
CA VAL A 934 -47.91 -7.18 12.41
C VAL A 934 -48.31 -8.56 12.93
N GLN A 935 -48.91 -8.65 14.12
CA GLN A 935 -49.23 -9.94 14.76
C GLN A 935 -50.51 -10.56 14.19
N THR A 936 -51.55 -9.74 14.02
CA THR A 936 -52.92 -10.19 13.69
C THR A 936 -53.22 -10.12 12.21
N ASN A 937 -52.85 -9.02 11.53
CA ASN A 937 -53.31 -8.78 10.17
C ASN A 937 -52.43 -9.42 9.08
N LEU A 938 -51.11 -9.55 9.31
CA LEU A 938 -50.22 -10.26 8.38
C LEU A 938 -50.45 -11.78 8.43
N GLY A 939 -50.55 -12.40 7.26
CA GLY A 939 -50.48 -13.85 7.10
C GLY A 939 -49.12 -14.41 7.54
N ASP A 940 -49.01 -15.73 7.69
CA ASP A 940 -47.77 -16.36 8.17
C ASP A 940 -46.69 -16.49 7.09
N ALA A 941 -47.08 -16.38 5.82
CA ALA A 941 -46.21 -16.05 4.70
C ALA A 941 -46.77 -14.82 3.96
N MET A 942 -45.89 -14.00 3.40
CA MET A 942 -46.26 -12.91 2.47
C MET A 942 -45.77 -13.28 1.07
N LYS A 943 -46.68 -13.33 0.10
CA LYS A 943 -46.46 -13.80 -1.28
C LYS A 943 -46.66 -12.64 -2.27
N ILE A 944 -45.83 -12.60 -3.32
CA ILE A 944 -46.00 -11.73 -4.50
C ILE A 944 -45.82 -12.56 -5.78
N THR A 945 -46.82 -12.55 -6.66
CA THR A 945 -46.82 -13.32 -7.91
C THR A 945 -46.70 -12.40 -9.13
N ILE A 946 -45.75 -12.73 -10.02
CA ILE A 946 -45.73 -12.28 -11.41
C ILE A 946 -46.44 -13.34 -12.25
N PRO A 947 -47.67 -13.10 -12.75
CA PRO A 947 -48.34 -14.04 -13.62
C PRO A 947 -47.76 -14.03 -15.02
N GLY A 948 -47.95 -15.11 -15.77
CA GLY A 948 -47.84 -15.07 -17.23
C GLY A 948 -46.42 -15.11 -17.84
N ILE A 949 -45.40 -15.60 -17.14
CA ILE A 949 -44.05 -15.78 -17.73
C ILE A 949 -44.11 -16.88 -18.80
N LYS A 950 -43.58 -16.60 -19.99
CA LYS A 950 -43.62 -17.52 -21.13
C LYS A 950 -42.31 -18.28 -21.29
N ILE A 951 -42.42 -19.60 -21.47
CA ILE A 951 -41.35 -20.48 -21.93
C ILE A 951 -41.27 -20.34 -23.46
N ASN A 952 -40.09 -20.03 -24.01
CA ASN A 952 -39.98 -19.79 -25.44
C ASN A 952 -40.14 -21.10 -26.26
N GLN A 953 -40.46 -20.96 -27.54
CA GLN A 953 -40.66 -22.11 -28.45
C GLN A 953 -39.35 -22.83 -28.82
N ASP A 954 -38.21 -22.16 -28.67
CA ASP A 954 -36.85 -22.66 -28.86
C ASP A 954 -36.18 -23.11 -27.54
N PHE A 955 -36.92 -23.13 -26.42
CA PHE A 955 -36.37 -23.49 -25.12
C PHE A 955 -35.92 -24.95 -25.07
N SER A 956 -34.66 -25.17 -24.66
CA SER A 956 -34.07 -26.48 -24.44
C SER A 956 -33.05 -26.42 -23.30
N GLY A 957 -32.93 -27.51 -22.54
CA GLY A 957 -32.05 -27.58 -21.36
C GLY A 957 -32.68 -26.98 -20.09
N LYS A 958 -31.85 -26.31 -19.28
CA LYS A 958 -32.21 -25.70 -17.98
C LYS A 958 -32.12 -24.18 -18.03
N ALA A 959 -33.00 -23.51 -17.28
CA ALA A 959 -32.95 -22.06 -17.07
C ALA A 959 -33.33 -21.71 -15.62
N THR A 960 -32.57 -20.83 -14.99
CA THR A 960 -32.76 -20.44 -13.59
C THR A 960 -33.23 -19.00 -13.48
N ILE A 961 -34.41 -18.81 -12.88
CA ILE A 961 -34.91 -17.51 -12.42
C ILE A 961 -34.15 -17.18 -11.14
N VAL A 962 -33.62 -15.97 -11.03
CA VAL A 962 -32.99 -15.46 -9.81
C VAL A 962 -33.73 -14.23 -9.33
N GLY A 963 -34.12 -14.25 -8.06
CA GLY A 963 -34.72 -13.11 -7.37
C GLY A 963 -34.01 -12.79 -6.08
N THR A 964 -34.27 -11.61 -5.54
CA THR A 964 -33.79 -11.16 -4.24
C THR A 964 -34.91 -10.41 -3.53
N VAL A 965 -34.88 -10.36 -2.20
CA VAL A 965 -35.73 -9.45 -1.43
C VAL A 965 -34.93 -8.78 -0.34
N SER A 966 -35.18 -7.49 -0.14
CA SER A 966 -34.55 -6.66 0.89
C SER A 966 -35.55 -5.64 1.42
N GLY A 967 -35.26 -4.98 2.53
CA GLY A 967 -36.16 -3.96 3.04
C GLY A 967 -35.72 -3.33 4.35
N SER A 968 -36.57 -2.46 4.87
CA SER A 968 -36.27 -1.66 6.06
C SER A 968 -37.52 -1.16 6.77
N PHE A 969 -37.42 -0.99 8.09
CA PHE A 969 -38.40 -0.31 8.95
C PHE A 969 -37.71 0.88 9.65
N HIS A 970 -38.39 2.02 9.69
CA HIS A 970 -38.04 3.17 10.53
C HIS A 970 -39.27 3.62 11.31
N ALA A 971 -39.11 3.97 12.60
CA ALA A 971 -40.13 4.70 13.36
C ALA A 971 -39.53 5.47 14.55
N ALA A 972 -40.14 6.60 14.90
CA ALA A 972 -39.93 7.27 16.18
C ALA A 972 -41.09 6.92 17.13
N ALA A 973 -40.80 6.21 18.23
CA ALA A 973 -41.80 5.85 19.24
C ALA A 973 -41.63 6.73 20.50
N THR A 974 -42.71 7.36 20.95
CA THR A 974 -42.69 8.26 22.12
C THR A 974 -43.64 7.77 23.21
N PHE A 975 -43.15 7.72 24.45
CA PHE A 975 -43.93 7.35 25.64
C PHE A 975 -43.44 8.15 26.84
N ASN A 976 -44.36 8.74 27.62
CA ASN A 976 -44.07 9.60 28.79
C ASN A 976 -42.96 10.64 28.53
N GLY A 977 -43.04 11.36 27.39
CA GLY A 977 -42.06 12.38 26.97
C GLY A 977 -40.70 11.84 26.51
N THR A 978 -40.47 10.52 26.56
CA THR A 978 -39.22 9.90 26.08
C THR A 978 -39.43 9.32 24.68
N THR A 979 -38.69 9.83 23.69
CA THR A 979 -38.66 9.25 22.33
C THR A 979 -37.50 8.25 22.17
N LYS A 980 -37.72 7.22 21.35
CA LYS A 980 -36.70 6.29 20.86
C LYS A 980 -36.86 6.09 19.35
N LEU A 981 -35.75 5.99 18.63
CA LEU A 981 -35.74 5.65 17.21
C LEU A 981 -35.56 4.14 17.04
N PHE A 982 -36.29 3.55 16.10
CA PHE A 982 -36.21 2.15 15.72
C PHE A 982 -35.82 2.07 14.25
N ASP A 983 -34.72 1.37 13.94
CA ASP A 983 -34.14 1.27 12.60
C ASP A 983 -33.77 -0.19 12.30
N PHE A 984 -34.52 -0.84 11.42
CA PHE A 984 -34.27 -2.24 11.06
C PHE A 984 -34.05 -2.39 9.57
N THR A 985 -33.13 -3.26 9.17
CA THR A 985 -33.00 -3.74 7.79
C THR A 985 -33.09 -5.25 7.73
N TRP A 986 -33.51 -5.77 6.58
CA TRP A 986 -33.64 -7.21 6.35
C TRP A 986 -33.32 -7.59 4.92
N ASN A 987 -32.85 -8.82 4.76
CA ASN A 987 -32.61 -9.45 3.47
C ASN A 987 -33.26 -10.85 3.47
N GLY A 988 -33.72 -11.29 2.31
CA GLY A 988 -34.13 -12.68 2.12
C GLY A 988 -32.92 -13.60 1.94
N SER A 989 -33.03 -14.82 2.44
CA SER A 989 -32.15 -15.92 2.06
C SER A 989 -33.00 -17.16 1.77
N GLN A 990 -32.64 -17.90 0.72
CA GLN A 990 -33.45 -19.04 0.28
C GLN A 990 -33.55 -20.10 1.39
N THR A 991 -34.74 -20.66 1.60
CA THR A 991 -34.90 -21.76 2.55
C THR A 991 -34.10 -22.98 2.10
N ASN A 992 -33.75 -23.88 3.02
CA ASN A 992 -33.07 -25.12 2.64
C ASN A 992 -34.00 -26.04 1.81
N ASP A 993 -35.30 -25.89 1.98
CA ASP A 993 -36.35 -26.70 1.33
C ASP A 993 -36.78 -26.14 -0.04
N GLY A 994 -36.07 -25.11 -0.54
CA GLY A 994 -36.15 -24.61 -1.92
C GLY A 994 -34.82 -24.62 -2.70
N LYS A 995 -33.69 -24.92 -2.06
CA LYS A 995 -32.37 -24.92 -2.72
C LYS A 995 -32.23 -26.09 -3.69
N ASN A 996 -32.27 -25.78 -4.99
CA ASN A 996 -31.87 -26.70 -6.05
C ASN A 996 -30.38 -27.05 -5.94
N SER A 997 -30.03 -28.34 -6.08
CA SER A 997 -28.63 -28.84 -6.05
C SER A 997 -27.72 -28.23 -7.13
N ASP A 998 -28.31 -27.79 -8.24
CA ASP A 998 -27.59 -27.40 -9.45
C ASP A 998 -27.35 -25.87 -9.54
N ALA A 999 -27.87 -25.09 -8.59
CA ALA A 999 -27.91 -23.63 -8.66
C ALA A 999 -26.73 -22.97 -7.90
N ALA A 1000 -25.82 -22.32 -8.63
CA ALA A 1000 -24.75 -21.50 -8.07
C ALA A 1000 -25.27 -20.11 -7.62
N ALA A 1001 -26.14 -20.09 -6.61
CA ALA A 1001 -26.70 -18.87 -6.02
C ALA A 1001 -25.67 -18.11 -5.15
N GLY A 1002 -25.72 -16.78 -5.15
CA GLY A 1002 -25.06 -15.94 -4.15
C GLY A 1002 -25.75 -16.03 -2.78
N ALA A 1003 -25.09 -15.53 -1.73
CA ALA A 1003 -25.52 -15.72 -0.33
C ALA A 1003 -26.93 -15.17 0.00
N ASN A 1004 -27.38 -14.15 -0.74
CA ASN A 1004 -28.69 -13.49 -0.58
C ASN A 1004 -29.61 -13.70 -1.80
N ASP A 1005 -29.23 -14.59 -2.73
CA ASP A 1005 -30.02 -14.90 -3.91
C ASP A 1005 -31.05 -15.98 -3.59
N ILE A 1006 -32.20 -15.90 -4.27
CA ILE A 1006 -33.28 -16.88 -4.22
C ILE A 1006 -33.46 -17.38 -5.65
N SER A 1007 -33.47 -18.70 -5.86
CA SER A 1007 -33.36 -19.28 -7.20
C SER A 1007 -34.37 -20.39 -7.45
N LEU A 1008 -34.97 -20.40 -8.65
CA LEU A 1008 -35.87 -21.47 -9.11
C LEU A 1008 -35.44 -21.87 -10.52
N THR A 1009 -35.16 -23.16 -10.71
CA THR A 1009 -34.74 -23.68 -12.03
C THR A 1009 -35.88 -24.41 -12.71
N VAL A 1010 -36.15 -24.06 -13.97
CA VAL A 1010 -37.00 -24.84 -14.87
C VAL A 1010 -36.12 -25.67 -15.82
N GLU A 1011 -36.63 -26.83 -16.23
CA GLU A 1011 -35.98 -27.73 -17.17
C GLU A 1011 -36.96 -28.21 -18.23
N TYR A 1012 -36.50 -28.26 -19.48
CA TYR A 1012 -37.24 -28.84 -20.60
C TYR A 1012 -37.71 -30.27 -20.28
N ASP A 1013 -39.00 -30.54 -20.52
CA ASP A 1013 -39.59 -31.86 -20.39
C ASP A 1013 -39.66 -32.55 -21.78
N PRO A 1014 -38.84 -33.57 -22.05
CA PRO A 1014 -38.84 -34.30 -23.32
C PRO A 1014 -39.98 -35.33 -23.36
N GLN A 1015 -41.24 -34.87 -23.27
CA GLN A 1015 -42.39 -35.76 -23.42
C GLN A 1015 -42.42 -36.39 -24.81
N THR A 1016 -42.64 -37.70 -24.86
CA THR A 1016 -42.87 -38.42 -26.12
C THR A 1016 -44.13 -37.86 -26.80
N PRO A 1017 -44.09 -37.59 -28.12
CA PRO A 1017 -45.23 -36.99 -28.81
C PRO A 1017 -46.47 -37.90 -28.73
N PRO A 1018 -47.69 -37.33 -28.61
CA PRO A 1018 -48.90 -38.11 -28.54
C PRO A 1018 -49.13 -38.89 -29.85
N THR A 1019 -49.55 -40.15 -29.73
CA THR A 1019 -49.81 -41.03 -30.86
C THR A 1019 -50.85 -40.42 -31.81
N PRO A 1020 -50.64 -40.41 -33.14
CA PRO A 1020 -51.61 -39.84 -34.09
C PRO A 1020 -52.99 -40.52 -33.99
N PRO A 1021 -54.10 -39.75 -34.10
CA PRO A 1021 -55.44 -40.31 -34.01
C PRO A 1021 -55.78 -41.19 -35.22
N THR A 1022 -56.36 -42.36 -34.94
CA THR A 1022 -56.83 -43.33 -35.94
C THR A 1022 -57.97 -42.73 -36.79
N PRO A 1023 -58.08 -43.02 -38.10
CA PRO A 1023 -59.16 -42.53 -38.95
C PRO A 1023 -60.57 -42.94 -38.49
N PRO A 1024 -61.61 -42.13 -38.74
CA PRO A 1024 -62.95 -42.36 -38.22
C PRO A 1024 -63.73 -43.45 -38.97
N THR A 1025 -64.49 -44.26 -38.21
CA THR A 1025 -65.52 -45.17 -38.72
C THR A 1025 -66.92 -44.53 -38.74
N PRO A 1026 -67.90 -45.06 -39.51
CA PRO A 1026 -69.23 -44.47 -39.65
C PRO A 1026 -70.09 -44.49 -38.35
N PRO A 1027 -71.17 -43.67 -38.28
CA PRO A 1027 -71.91 -43.38 -37.04
C PRO A 1027 -73.17 -44.25 -36.80
N THR A 1028 -73.88 -43.96 -35.69
CA THR A 1028 -75.27 -44.33 -35.31
C THR A 1028 -75.40 -45.58 -34.40
N PRO A 1029 -76.33 -45.64 -33.40
CA PRO A 1029 -77.17 -44.61 -32.76
C PRO A 1029 -76.88 -44.38 -31.25
N VAL A 1030 -77.65 -43.49 -30.62
CA VAL A 1030 -77.69 -43.24 -29.15
C VAL A 1030 -78.94 -43.89 -28.53
N PRO A 1031 -78.84 -44.41 -27.29
CA PRO A 1031 -79.93 -44.39 -26.32
C PRO A 1031 -79.55 -43.74 -24.96
N GLU A 1032 -80.54 -43.54 -24.09
CA GLU A 1032 -80.52 -42.61 -22.94
C GLU A 1032 -80.40 -43.35 -21.56
N PRO A 1033 -80.70 -42.81 -20.34
CA PRO A 1033 -79.69 -42.66 -19.28
C PRO A 1033 -79.98 -43.40 -17.94
N THR A 1034 -79.34 -42.93 -16.84
CA THR A 1034 -79.56 -43.24 -15.39
C THR A 1034 -79.13 -44.62 -14.85
N PRO A 1035 -78.90 -44.80 -13.52
CA PRO A 1035 -78.98 -43.84 -12.38
C PRO A 1035 -77.67 -43.72 -11.53
N VAL A 1036 -77.74 -42.95 -10.43
CA VAL A 1036 -76.68 -42.75 -9.41
C VAL A 1036 -77.05 -43.43 -8.07
N PRO A 1037 -76.07 -43.99 -7.31
CA PRO A 1037 -76.21 -44.31 -5.88
C PRO A 1037 -75.31 -43.44 -4.95
N GLU A 1038 -75.60 -43.50 -3.63
CA GLU A 1038 -75.11 -42.60 -2.57
C GLU A 1038 -74.00 -43.23 -1.63
N PRO A 1039 -73.56 -42.61 -0.50
CA PRO A 1039 -72.14 -42.72 -0.05
C PRO A 1039 -71.89 -43.41 1.33
N THR A 1040 -70.74 -43.11 1.96
CA THR A 1040 -70.31 -43.37 3.37
C THR A 1040 -69.95 -44.83 3.77
N PRO A 1041 -69.23 -45.10 4.91
CA PRO A 1041 -68.72 -44.22 5.98
C PRO A 1041 -67.19 -44.34 6.31
N VAL A 1042 -66.76 -43.70 7.41
CA VAL A 1042 -65.38 -43.69 7.99
C VAL A 1042 -65.35 -44.36 9.38
N PRO A 1043 -64.24 -45.02 9.78
CA PRO A 1043 -63.87 -45.10 11.21
C PRO A 1043 -62.35 -44.91 11.54
N GLU A 1044 -62.11 -44.44 12.77
CA GLU A 1044 -60.82 -44.33 13.51
C GLU A 1044 -60.80 -45.41 14.66
N PRO A 1045 -59.90 -45.49 15.68
CA PRO A 1045 -58.52 -44.94 15.88
C PRO A 1045 -57.47 -45.88 16.59
N THR A 1046 -56.17 -45.49 16.63
CA THR A 1046 -55.13 -45.80 17.69
C THR A 1046 -54.69 -47.28 17.97
N PRO A 1047 -53.68 -47.61 18.84
CA PRO A 1047 -52.68 -46.83 19.62
C PRO A 1047 -51.17 -47.26 19.47
N TRP A 1048 -50.26 -46.71 20.31
CA TRP A 1048 -48.80 -47.02 20.43
C TRP A 1048 -48.42 -47.96 21.61
N PRO A 1049 -47.25 -48.65 21.57
CA PRO A 1049 -46.52 -49.17 22.75
C PRO A 1049 -45.08 -48.59 22.97
N LYS A 1050 -44.35 -49.00 24.03
CA LYS A 1050 -43.08 -48.37 24.52
C LYS A 1050 -41.96 -49.36 24.97
N TYR A 1051 -40.69 -48.99 24.67
CA TYR A 1051 -39.41 -49.13 25.44
C TYR A 1051 -38.77 -50.48 25.91
N LYS A 1052 -37.50 -50.69 25.48
CA LYS A 1052 -36.32 -51.36 26.15
C LYS A 1052 -36.40 -52.88 26.50
N PRO A 1053 -35.29 -53.59 26.88
CA PRO A 1053 -33.88 -53.20 27.16
C PRO A 1053 -32.75 -54.01 26.42
N THR A 1054 -31.48 -53.72 26.77
CA THR A 1054 -30.20 -54.46 26.48
C THR A 1054 -29.88 -55.54 27.57
N PRO A 1055 -28.81 -56.42 27.55
CA PRO A 1055 -27.43 -56.24 26.98
C PRO A 1055 -26.58 -57.49 26.52
N GLU A 1056 -25.32 -57.23 26.09
CA GLU A 1056 -24.03 -57.98 26.29
C GLU A 1056 -23.69 -59.38 25.66
N LYS A 1057 -22.59 -59.49 24.85
CA LYS A 1057 -21.27 -60.14 25.18
C LYS A 1057 -20.25 -60.30 24.01
N THR A 1058 -18.97 -60.47 24.39
CA THR A 1058 -17.72 -60.62 23.55
C THR A 1058 -17.11 -62.06 23.68
N PRO A 1059 -16.09 -62.52 22.90
CA PRO A 1059 -14.67 -62.07 22.84
C PRO A 1059 -14.09 -62.02 21.37
N ASN A 1060 -12.78 -61.91 20.99
CA ASN A 1060 -11.54 -62.48 21.57
C ASN A 1060 -10.18 -61.93 21.02
N ILE A 1061 -9.23 -61.63 21.94
CA ILE A 1061 -7.73 -61.78 21.94
C ILE A 1061 -6.79 -61.07 20.90
N THR A 1062 -5.56 -60.77 21.38
CA THR A 1062 -4.40 -60.07 20.75
C THR A 1062 -3.16 -61.01 20.65
N PRO A 1063 -1.96 -60.57 20.17
CA PRO A 1063 -0.92 -60.15 21.12
C PRO A 1063 0.03 -58.99 20.66
N LEU A 1064 0.78 -58.46 21.64
CA LEU A 1064 1.80 -57.38 21.57
C LEU A 1064 3.24 -57.96 21.43
N PRO A 1065 4.34 -57.18 21.26
CA PRO A 1065 4.97 -56.32 22.32
C PRO A 1065 5.54 -54.97 21.79
N LYS A 1066 6.13 -53.98 22.51
CA LYS A 1066 6.35 -53.44 23.90
C LYS A 1066 7.17 -52.11 23.68
N GLU A 1067 7.44 -51.11 24.54
CA GLU A 1067 7.01 -50.50 25.83
C GLU A 1067 7.67 -49.07 25.87
N ASN A 1068 7.24 -48.00 26.58
CA ASN A 1068 6.81 -47.74 27.98
C ASN A 1068 7.98 -47.66 28.99
N PRO A 1069 7.97 -46.81 30.07
CA PRO A 1069 7.05 -45.74 30.51
C PRO A 1069 7.68 -44.32 30.34
N ASN A 1070 7.60 -43.22 31.15
CA ASN A 1070 7.06 -42.81 32.48
C ASN A 1070 7.07 -41.24 32.54
N ASN A 1071 6.46 -40.43 33.44
CA ASN A 1071 5.47 -40.60 34.53
C ASN A 1071 4.77 -39.23 34.91
N LYS A 1072 3.53 -39.30 35.42
CA LYS A 1072 2.79 -38.45 36.41
C LYS A 1072 3.06 -36.92 36.69
N ILE A 1073 1.96 -36.13 36.63
CA ILE A 1073 1.37 -35.21 37.68
C ILE A 1073 2.10 -33.86 37.99
N VAL A 1074 1.46 -32.66 38.10
CA VAL A 1074 0.06 -32.18 37.85
C VAL A 1074 -0.05 -30.62 37.82
N GLU A 1075 -1.22 -30.09 37.37
CA GLU A 1075 -1.86 -28.78 37.69
C GLU A 1075 -1.69 -27.47 36.85
N LYS A 1076 -2.80 -26.69 36.90
CA LYS A 1076 -3.07 -25.25 36.66
C LYS A 1076 -2.95 -24.59 35.25
N HIS A 1077 -4.15 -24.31 34.71
CA HIS A 1077 -4.60 -23.10 33.96
C HIS A 1077 -3.60 -22.20 33.21
N LYS A 1078 -3.81 -22.07 31.88
CA LYS A 1078 -4.52 -20.90 31.31
C LYS A 1078 -4.94 -21.12 29.85
N ASN A 1079 -5.85 -20.28 29.36
CA ASN A 1079 -6.23 -20.24 27.94
C ASN A 1079 -5.13 -19.56 27.12
N GLU A 1080 -4.78 -20.13 25.97
CA GLU A 1080 -4.34 -19.34 24.82
C GLU A 1080 -4.79 -20.04 23.53
N ASN A 1081 -5.23 -19.24 22.54
CA ASN A 1081 -6.04 -19.73 21.43
C ASN A 1081 -5.22 -19.72 20.13
N SER A 1082 -4.52 -20.81 19.85
CA SER A 1082 -3.59 -20.93 18.71
C SER A 1082 -4.35 -20.98 17.37
N GLN A 1083 -4.41 -19.84 16.68
CA GLN A 1083 -4.89 -19.75 15.30
C GLN A 1083 -3.98 -20.48 14.33
N LEU A 1084 -4.55 -21.21 13.36
CA LEU A 1084 -4.04 -21.46 12.00
C LEU A 1084 -5.02 -22.41 11.26
N PRO A 1085 -5.16 -22.35 9.92
CA PRO A 1085 -5.09 -21.20 9.00
C PRO A 1085 -6.47 -20.87 8.38
N LYS A 1086 -6.76 -19.59 8.10
CA LYS A 1086 -7.92 -19.22 7.27
C LYS A 1086 -7.57 -19.27 5.78
N THR A 1087 -7.91 -20.36 5.09
CA THR A 1087 -7.93 -20.41 3.62
C THR A 1087 -9.15 -19.67 3.06
N GLY A 1088 -9.07 -18.33 3.03
CA GLY A 1088 -10.11 -17.48 2.46
C GLY A 1088 -9.69 -16.89 1.11
N SER A 1089 -10.29 -17.35 0.01
CA SER A 1089 -10.06 -16.82 -1.34
C SER A 1089 -10.64 -15.40 -1.47
N ALA A 1090 -9.80 -14.39 -1.28
CA ALA A 1090 -10.17 -12.99 -1.47
C ALA A 1090 -10.29 -12.65 -2.96
N ILE A 1091 -11.50 -12.73 -3.52
CA ILE A 1091 -11.82 -12.14 -4.83
C ILE A 1091 -11.78 -10.61 -4.66
N SER A 1092 -10.65 -10.00 -4.99
CA SER A 1092 -10.46 -8.55 -4.85
C SER A 1092 -11.13 -7.81 -6.00
N LEU A 1093 -12.12 -6.97 -5.70
CA LEU A 1093 -12.90 -6.22 -6.69
C LEU A 1093 -12.17 -4.93 -7.12
N THR A 1094 -10.96 -5.05 -7.66
CA THR A 1094 -10.14 -3.91 -8.08
C THR A 1094 -10.47 -3.44 -9.49
N ALA A 1095 -11.30 -2.39 -9.61
CA ALA A 1095 -11.46 -1.61 -10.83
C ALA A 1095 -11.77 -0.13 -10.51
N PHE A 1096 -11.47 0.76 -11.46
CA PHE A 1096 -11.75 2.21 -11.44
C PHE A 1096 -11.00 3.09 -10.42
N SER A 1097 -9.70 3.29 -10.68
CA SER A 1097 -9.22 4.67 -10.82
C SER A 1097 -8.10 4.75 -11.88
N THR A 1098 -8.18 5.72 -12.79
CA THR A 1098 -7.14 5.96 -13.82
C THR A 1098 -7.06 7.44 -14.21
N ILE A 1099 -5.86 8.00 -14.06
CA ILE A 1099 -5.26 9.09 -14.86
C ILE A 1099 -6.01 10.44 -14.86
N LEU A 1100 -5.39 11.46 -14.23
CA LEU A 1100 -5.56 12.86 -14.65
C LEU A 1100 -4.41 13.78 -14.20
N THR A 1101 -3.19 13.51 -14.67
CA THR A 1101 -2.00 14.35 -14.41
C THR A 1101 -1.08 14.46 -15.64
N PHE A 1102 -1.30 15.49 -16.46
CA PHE A 1102 -0.26 16.28 -17.17
C PHE A 1102 -0.95 17.47 -17.87
N GLY A 1103 -0.37 18.67 -17.79
CA GLY A 1103 -0.98 19.87 -18.38
C GLY A 1103 -0.61 21.20 -17.72
N LEU A 1104 0.66 21.43 -17.39
CA LEU A 1104 1.13 22.73 -16.87
C LEU A 1104 2.54 23.06 -17.37
N ALA A 1105 2.69 23.21 -18.69
CA ALA A 1105 3.99 23.50 -19.32
C ALA A 1105 3.89 24.46 -20.54
N GLU A 1106 2.82 25.23 -20.66
CA GLU A 1106 2.71 26.29 -21.69
C GLU A 1106 1.84 27.45 -21.19
N ILE A 1107 2.48 28.61 -20.92
CA ILE A 1107 1.96 30.01 -20.76
C ILE A 1107 3.03 30.91 -20.06
N ILE A 1108 4.34 30.71 -20.32
CA ILE A 1108 5.38 31.72 -20.01
C ILE A 1108 6.29 31.92 -21.24
N ALA A 1109 5.71 32.41 -22.34
CA ALA A 1109 6.42 32.71 -23.59
C ALA A 1109 5.91 33.94 -24.35
N LYS A 1110 5.05 34.77 -23.73
CA LYS A 1110 4.55 36.04 -24.32
C LYS A 1110 4.28 37.08 -23.23
N LEU A 1111 5.33 37.79 -22.81
CA LEU A 1111 5.32 39.19 -22.31
C LEU A 1111 6.74 39.60 -21.85
N LYS A 1112 7.61 39.90 -22.82
CA LYS A 1112 8.78 40.76 -22.61
C LYS A 1112 8.53 42.06 -23.36
N HIS A 1113 8.34 43.17 -22.62
CA HIS A 1113 8.96 44.49 -22.82
C HIS A 1113 8.16 45.60 -22.12
N ILE A 1114 8.88 46.68 -21.73
CA ILE A 1114 8.37 47.96 -21.18
C ILE A 1114 7.79 47.85 -19.74
N LYS A 1115 8.08 48.74 -18.78
CA LYS A 1115 9.27 49.57 -18.45
C LYS A 1115 8.92 50.36 -17.17
N ILE A 1116 9.88 50.61 -16.26
CA ILE A 1116 9.89 51.80 -15.34
C ILE A 1116 8.78 51.77 -14.24
N ASN A 1117 8.93 52.29 -13.00
CA ASN A 1117 10.03 53.01 -12.35
C ASN A 1117 10.32 52.51 -10.92
N LYS A 1118 11.32 53.11 -10.26
CA LYS A 1118 11.56 53.02 -8.80
C LYS A 1118 10.45 53.69 -7.99
N GLN A 1119 10.18 53.16 -6.79
CA GLN A 1119 10.63 53.82 -5.56
C GLN A 1119 11.02 52.76 -4.52
#